data_AF-K1Y8F1-F1
#
_entry.id   AF-K1Y8F1-F1
#
_cell.length_a   1.000
_cell.length_b   1.000
_cell.length_c   1.000
_cell.angle_alpha   90.00
_cell.angle_beta   90.00
_cell.angle_gamma   90.00
#
_symmetry.space_group_name_H-M   'P 1'
#
loop_
_entity.id
_entity.type
_entity.pdbx_description
1 polymer ?
#
loop_
_entity_poly.entity_id
_entity_poly.type
_entity_poly.pdbx_seq_one_letter_code
_entity_poly.pdbx_strand_id
1 'polypeptide(L)'
;MRVLKPSTLSVLLAASSNAQALASGSDQAASCSQFGASLALENVTVNFAELVPAGTNLSLSQDYDLDSCDQPFQLVSVDLCRVAMYVATTDRSGITLEAWLPTNWTGRFLSTGNGGVSGCIQYYDLAYASGFGFATVGANNGHNGTRGYAFENNTDVVRDFADRSMHTGVVVGKQVTELFYGTAHNKSYYLGCSTGGRQGLKAVQSYPEDFDGVVVGAPALNFPSLSSWSALFFTLFGVEGDPTFVSVDQWMGLVRPEILRQCDGIDGVLDGVLEDPDLCQFNPATLLCPAGNSTAADCLSEEQVGAVTKVYEDYYGVDGELIYPRMQPGEESVAVFLYYTGGSFPYSDDWFRYVVYNDSSWDPATYNIQDAKAAKDQNPFNIATWEGDISAFQKSGGKLLHYHGLSDGIITSTNSPWYYNHVSQTMGMSPSELDDFYRLFRVPGMGHCGGGTGAYLIGNQLDQVSTADPQDNVLMRMVEWVENGNGPETIRGTKYVNDDRSQGVELVREHCKYPKRSTIVDPANYHKAEAWNWLQQPRFTMPPFKDDHILIIAPGSQTTLAQLGLPESFTPASHRFPTRVFAAPDGKTFEPHKIRAVKKDTASTSDDVQMGGADGEEEELIEDPEDEEGAIWPLKEGRIENLPAFYAFLEHVKATFNAPLHTPVMLIAQPCWTAKNHEDLTQFIFQRFKTPALCILDSAISTSYAFALQNATIIDVGFEKVDVTAVADFQIAGRGIVRGSGGEAMTRKLMELLETKDFTRNMAEHLKKSLICEILPPGTPMPGTDVADVPMDGDSNPAAAATTGASSSGPNVKITEPPRVPLLDDVEDDYALGDDKPIEDDGVLDVASIVTSGKTQEFLAKKQKEKEERAALRKANREAEKEAAALAAARPLRLPNSKRPRATFHYEEAVQDSPAAKRQRTPEPVAEEPVSAIESKAEDGIPAVDGAPAPVIETTQREANKAAKKEEKRKEREEANPGRIRRDIEIGTERFQAASEGYLDQIADTVYRTVLSVNDISKRQAAWDALVICGSGSKIRGFKDALIAVLNNRYLVSPSSATMFMSELPSNLATPSGTGSQTPNASFSSTPHAPPTASAVNPLLIAATTASNPALNPNASMASFNDTQSHSSHSQSPTSIKLAVAPTYFPEWKNFDEAVFLGAQVAAKVIFVVDQGASKGFLSRVEFNEEGPTAIHQIGLLY
;
A
#
# COMPACT_ATOMS: atom_id res chain seq x y z
N MET A 1 -46.42 8.45 7.82
CA MET A 1 -47.66 7.92 7.20
C MET A 1 -48.86 7.98 8.16
N ARG A 2 -49.90 8.72 7.81
CA ARG A 2 -51.31 8.41 8.13
C ARG A 2 -52.17 9.06 7.04
N VAL A 3 -53.06 8.30 6.41
CA VAL A 3 -53.75 8.75 5.18
C VAL A 3 -55.06 9.47 5.51
N LEU A 4 -55.21 10.69 4.97
CA LEU A 4 -56.49 11.37 4.81
C LEU A 4 -56.67 11.75 3.33
N LYS A 5 -57.92 11.78 2.87
CA LYS A 5 -58.28 11.96 1.45
C LYS A 5 -58.56 13.44 1.13
N PRO A 6 -58.34 13.89 -0.11
CA PRO A 6 -58.65 15.26 -0.50
C PRO A 6 -60.16 15.51 -0.52
N SER A 7 -60.58 16.65 0.00
CA SER A 7 -61.94 17.19 -0.16
C SER A 7 -61.95 18.23 -1.28
N THR A 8 -62.88 18.08 -2.23
CA THR A 8 -63.07 18.93 -3.40
C THR A 8 -63.20 20.43 -3.08
N LEU A 9 -62.45 21.27 -3.78
CA LEU A 9 -62.77 22.69 -3.95
C LEU A 9 -63.03 22.98 -5.43
N SER A 10 -64.06 23.78 -5.73
CA SER A 10 -64.57 23.94 -7.10
C SER A 10 -63.80 24.98 -7.90
N VAL A 11 -63.30 24.57 -9.08
CA VAL A 11 -62.67 25.50 -10.05
C VAL A 11 -63.74 26.42 -10.66
N LEU A 12 -63.50 27.74 -10.58
CA LEU A 12 -64.32 28.77 -11.21
C LEU A 12 -63.55 29.41 -12.37
N LEU A 13 -63.60 28.75 -13.54
CA LEU A 13 -62.93 29.19 -14.78
C LEU A 13 -63.58 30.46 -15.35
N ALA A 14 -63.01 31.62 -15.05
CA ALA A 14 -63.29 32.87 -15.75
C ALA A 14 -62.26 33.08 -16.88
N ALA A 15 -62.59 32.62 -18.08
CA ALA A 15 -61.72 32.80 -19.25
C ALA A 15 -61.81 34.23 -19.80
N SER A 16 -60.78 35.04 -19.56
CA SER A 16 -60.60 36.36 -20.19
C SER A 16 -59.35 36.39 -21.06
N SER A 17 -59.50 35.98 -22.33
CA SER A 17 -58.46 36.15 -23.34
C SER A 17 -58.23 37.64 -23.62
N ASN A 18 -56.98 38.09 -23.57
CA ASN A 18 -56.54 39.31 -24.25
C ASN A 18 -55.13 39.12 -24.81
N ALA A 19 -54.89 39.71 -25.98
CA ALA A 19 -53.63 39.57 -26.71
C ALA A 19 -52.57 40.58 -26.25
N GLN A 20 -51.33 40.35 -26.69
CA GLN A 20 -50.17 41.19 -26.40
C GLN A 20 -50.43 42.68 -26.74
N ALA A 21 -50.29 43.53 -25.72
CA ALA A 21 -49.97 44.93 -25.88
C ALA A 21 -48.64 45.18 -25.13
N LEU A 22 -47.80 46.07 -25.66
CA LEU A 22 -46.62 46.54 -24.93
C LEU A 22 -47.11 47.39 -23.74
N ALA A 23 -47.14 46.78 -22.56
CA ALA A 23 -47.52 47.43 -21.32
C ALA A 23 -46.57 48.59 -21.01
N SER A 24 -47.12 49.69 -20.51
CA SER A 24 -46.31 50.80 -20.01
C SER A 24 -45.77 50.46 -18.62
N GLY A 25 -44.64 51.04 -18.22
CA GLY A 25 -44.05 50.77 -16.88
C GLY A 25 -45.01 51.07 -15.72
N SER A 26 -45.98 51.97 -15.91
CA SER A 26 -47.08 52.20 -14.97
C SER A 26 -48.02 51.00 -14.78
N ASP A 27 -48.26 50.21 -15.83
CA ASP A 27 -49.12 49.02 -15.76
C ASP A 27 -48.41 47.88 -15.01
N GLN A 28 -47.10 47.72 -15.22
CA GLN A 28 -46.27 46.74 -14.50
C GLN A 28 -46.16 47.08 -13.01
N ALA A 29 -45.98 48.36 -12.66
CA ALA A 29 -45.97 48.82 -11.28
C ALA A 29 -47.32 48.57 -10.59
N ALA A 30 -48.42 48.92 -11.25
CA ALA A 30 -49.77 48.62 -10.76
C ALA A 30 -49.99 47.11 -10.58
N SER A 31 -49.52 46.27 -11.51
CA SER A 31 -49.64 44.81 -11.42
C SER A 31 -48.86 44.22 -10.25
N CYS A 32 -47.65 44.70 -9.97
CA CYS A 32 -46.85 44.22 -8.84
C CYS A 32 -47.49 44.57 -7.48
N SER A 33 -47.90 45.82 -7.28
CA SER A 33 -48.55 46.22 -6.02
C SER A 33 -49.97 45.63 -5.87
N GLN A 34 -50.71 45.42 -6.98
CA GLN A 34 -51.98 44.69 -6.95
C GLN A 34 -51.78 43.22 -6.60
N PHE A 35 -50.72 42.57 -7.12
CA PHE A 35 -50.38 41.20 -6.76
C PHE A 35 -50.16 41.08 -5.25
N GLY A 36 -49.28 41.90 -4.66
CA GLY A 36 -49.02 41.89 -3.21
C GLY A 36 -50.26 42.15 -2.36
N ALA A 37 -51.17 43.03 -2.81
CA ALA A 37 -52.44 43.28 -2.12
C ALA A 37 -53.49 42.16 -2.29
N SER A 38 -53.28 41.22 -3.21
CA SER A 38 -54.13 40.06 -3.46
C SER A 38 -53.57 38.74 -2.92
N LEU A 39 -52.28 38.71 -2.59
CA LEU A 39 -51.54 37.53 -2.12
C LEU A 39 -51.98 37.16 -0.70
N ALA A 40 -52.71 36.06 -0.57
CA ALA A 40 -53.19 35.51 0.69
C ALA A 40 -52.73 34.06 0.86
N LEU A 41 -51.73 33.86 1.72
CA LEU A 41 -51.15 32.55 2.08
C LEU A 41 -51.23 32.36 3.60
N GLU A 42 -51.26 31.11 4.05
CA GLU A 42 -51.34 30.78 5.48
C GLU A 42 -50.06 31.21 6.21
N ASN A 43 -50.22 31.89 7.37
CA ASN A 43 -49.14 32.43 8.21
C ASN A 43 -48.21 33.47 7.54
N VAL A 44 -48.52 33.92 6.32
CA VAL A 44 -47.79 34.99 5.61
C VAL A 44 -48.48 36.34 5.79
N THR A 45 -47.71 37.38 6.10
CA THR A 45 -48.11 38.78 6.05
C THR A 45 -47.25 39.50 5.01
N VAL A 46 -47.87 40.08 3.98
CA VAL A 46 -47.15 40.87 2.97
C VAL A 46 -46.91 42.27 3.53
N ASN A 47 -45.63 42.67 3.60
CA ASN A 47 -45.23 43.99 4.08
C ASN A 47 -45.39 45.03 2.96
N PHE A 48 -44.89 44.71 1.75
CA PHE A 48 -45.07 45.49 0.53
C PHE A 48 -44.79 44.65 -0.73
N ALA A 49 -45.27 45.14 -1.88
CA ALA A 49 -44.87 44.68 -3.20
C ALA A 49 -44.65 45.88 -4.13
N GLU A 50 -43.43 46.02 -4.65
CA GLU A 50 -42.97 47.17 -5.44
C GLU A 50 -42.23 46.74 -6.71
N LEU A 51 -42.41 47.48 -7.80
CA LEU A 51 -41.62 47.29 -9.02
C LEU A 51 -40.27 48.01 -8.83
N VAL A 52 -39.18 47.26 -8.95
CA VAL A 52 -37.80 47.78 -8.93
C VAL A 52 -37.27 47.75 -10.37
N PRO A 53 -37.05 48.92 -11.01
CA PRO A 53 -36.52 48.98 -12.38
C PRO A 53 -35.04 48.62 -12.47
N ALA A 54 -34.62 48.12 -13.63
CA ALA A 54 -33.22 47.86 -13.97
C ALA A 54 -32.34 49.12 -13.78
N GLY A 55 -31.18 48.94 -13.13
CA GLY A 55 -30.25 50.02 -12.79
C GLY A 55 -30.58 50.76 -11.49
N THR A 56 -31.62 50.34 -10.75
CA THR A 56 -31.92 50.90 -9.42
C THR A 56 -30.88 50.44 -8.40
N ASN A 57 -30.23 51.38 -7.71
CA ASN A 57 -29.48 51.09 -6.49
C ASN A 57 -30.46 51.14 -5.31
N LEU A 58 -30.93 49.96 -4.89
CA LEU A 58 -31.98 49.78 -3.89
C LEU A 58 -31.45 50.09 -2.50
N SER A 59 -32.20 50.87 -1.70
CA SER A 59 -31.86 51.17 -0.30
C SER A 59 -32.40 50.10 0.63
N LEU A 60 -31.56 49.57 1.50
CA LEU A 60 -31.84 48.42 2.37
C LEU A 60 -31.78 48.73 3.88
N SER A 61 -31.29 49.92 4.24
CA SER A 61 -31.25 50.45 5.61
C SER A 61 -32.62 50.43 6.32
N GLN A 62 -32.72 49.75 7.47
CA GLN A 62 -33.90 49.73 8.34
C GLN A 62 -33.49 49.63 9.82
N ASP A 63 -34.23 50.28 10.72
CA ASP A 63 -33.95 50.36 12.18
C ASP A 63 -34.23 49.05 12.95
N TYR A 64 -33.64 47.91 12.52
CA TYR A 64 -33.86 46.57 13.10
C TYR A 64 -32.58 45.72 13.16
N ASP A 65 -31.47 46.30 13.66
CA ASP A 65 -30.12 45.68 13.77
C ASP A 65 -29.49 45.22 12.44
N LEU A 66 -30.08 45.63 11.31
CA LEU A 66 -29.56 45.34 9.96
C LEU A 66 -28.30 46.14 9.60
N ASP A 67 -27.97 47.19 10.36
CA ASP A 67 -26.67 47.87 10.26
C ASP A 67 -25.51 46.90 10.46
N SER A 68 -25.68 45.89 11.35
CA SER A 68 -24.67 44.86 11.59
C SER A 68 -24.49 43.87 10.42
N CYS A 69 -25.35 43.91 9.41
CA CYS A 69 -25.21 43.15 8.15
C CYS A 69 -24.33 43.84 7.10
N ASP A 70 -23.98 45.12 7.29
CA ASP A 70 -23.13 45.94 6.39
C ASP A 70 -23.54 45.95 4.90
N GLN A 71 -24.86 45.85 4.63
CA GLN A 71 -25.42 45.84 3.28
C GLN A 71 -26.49 46.95 3.08
N PRO A 72 -26.12 48.24 3.18
CA PRO A 72 -27.09 49.34 3.12
C PRO A 72 -27.70 49.57 1.73
N PHE A 73 -27.07 49.08 0.65
CA PHE A 73 -27.52 49.24 -0.73
C PHE A 73 -27.25 48.00 -1.59
N GLN A 74 -28.06 47.77 -2.62
CA GLN A 74 -27.83 46.75 -3.65
C GLN A 74 -28.23 47.25 -5.04
N LEU A 75 -27.34 47.12 -6.03
CA LEU A 75 -27.66 47.40 -7.43
C LEU A 75 -28.49 46.25 -8.03
N VAL A 76 -29.63 46.58 -8.63
CA VAL A 76 -30.53 45.64 -9.31
C VAL A 76 -30.38 45.80 -10.82
N SER A 77 -30.08 44.71 -11.53
CA SER A 77 -29.70 44.73 -12.96
C SER A 77 -30.86 44.54 -13.95
N VAL A 78 -32.04 44.13 -13.48
CA VAL A 78 -33.22 43.79 -14.30
C VAL A 78 -34.50 44.37 -13.69
N ASP A 79 -35.54 44.58 -14.51
CA ASP A 79 -36.87 44.97 -14.02
C ASP A 79 -37.53 43.81 -13.28
N LEU A 80 -37.81 43.96 -11.98
CA LEU A 80 -38.39 42.92 -11.13
C LEU A 80 -39.48 43.43 -10.18
N CYS A 81 -40.41 42.54 -9.81
CA CYS A 81 -41.34 42.79 -8.70
C CYS A 81 -40.70 42.26 -7.41
N ARG A 82 -40.41 43.15 -6.46
CA ARG A 82 -39.90 42.83 -5.12
C ARG A 82 -41.09 42.71 -4.18
N VAL A 83 -41.22 41.56 -3.53
CA VAL A 83 -42.27 41.26 -2.55
C VAL A 83 -41.60 40.94 -1.21
N ALA A 84 -41.80 41.79 -0.22
CA ALA A 84 -41.28 41.59 1.13
C ALA A 84 -42.39 41.10 2.06
N MET A 85 -42.10 40.08 2.85
CA MET A 85 -43.06 39.35 3.67
C MET A 85 -42.49 39.06 5.06
N TYR A 86 -43.39 38.92 6.04
CA TYR A 86 -43.13 38.22 7.29
C TYR A 86 -43.90 36.89 7.27
N VAL A 87 -43.25 35.79 7.68
CA VAL A 87 -43.86 34.45 7.76
C VAL A 87 -43.66 33.90 9.16
N ALA A 88 -44.76 33.67 9.89
CA ALA A 88 -44.69 33.11 11.24
C ALA A 88 -44.33 31.61 11.18
N THR A 89 -43.30 31.20 11.94
CA THR A 89 -42.81 29.82 11.98
C THR A 89 -43.24 29.10 13.27
N THR A 90 -43.45 29.84 14.37
CA THR A 90 -44.30 29.47 15.52
C THR A 90 -45.05 30.70 16.05
N ASP A 91 -45.60 30.63 17.26
CA ASP A 91 -46.12 31.79 18.01
C ASP A 91 -45.00 32.67 18.61
N ARG A 92 -43.74 32.23 18.56
CA ARG A 92 -42.56 32.89 19.16
C ARG A 92 -41.32 32.95 18.26
N SER A 93 -41.46 32.60 16.98
CA SER A 93 -40.46 32.76 15.92
C SER A 93 -41.12 33.03 14.57
N GLY A 94 -40.39 33.67 13.65
CA GLY A 94 -40.84 33.91 12.30
C GLY A 94 -39.79 34.62 11.47
N ILE A 95 -39.89 34.50 10.15
CA ILE A 95 -38.87 34.93 9.21
C ILE A 95 -39.32 36.17 8.42
N THR A 96 -38.38 37.08 8.17
CA THR A 96 -38.49 38.04 7.06
C THR A 96 -38.07 37.30 5.79
N LEU A 97 -38.90 37.34 4.77
CA LEU A 97 -38.71 36.66 3.49
C LEU A 97 -38.89 37.70 2.37
N GLU A 98 -37.91 37.82 1.48
CA GLU A 98 -38.09 38.54 0.22
C GLU A 98 -38.18 37.58 -0.97
N ALA A 99 -39.04 37.92 -1.93
CA ALA A 99 -39.12 37.30 -3.24
C ALA A 99 -38.90 38.35 -4.33
N TRP A 100 -37.89 38.13 -5.17
CA TRP A 100 -37.50 38.99 -6.28
C TRP A 100 -37.88 38.30 -7.59
N LEU A 101 -38.92 38.84 -8.24
CA LEU A 101 -39.63 38.21 -9.35
C LEU A 101 -39.34 38.96 -10.65
N PRO A 102 -38.31 38.59 -11.42
CA PRO A 102 -37.91 39.30 -12.64
C PRO A 102 -38.98 39.21 -13.74
N THR A 103 -39.11 40.29 -14.52
CA THR A 103 -40.00 40.33 -15.70
C THR A 103 -39.48 39.46 -16.84
N ASN A 104 -38.16 39.27 -16.94
CA ASN A 104 -37.49 38.35 -17.87
C ASN A 104 -37.34 36.93 -17.30
N TRP A 105 -38.37 36.42 -16.63
CA TRP A 105 -38.34 35.11 -15.96
C TRP A 105 -38.10 33.94 -16.93
N THR A 106 -37.19 33.06 -16.53
CA THR A 106 -36.76 31.88 -17.32
C THR A 106 -37.58 30.61 -17.03
N GLY A 107 -38.58 30.69 -16.14
CA GLY A 107 -39.29 29.52 -15.62
C GLY A 107 -38.57 28.83 -14.45
N ARG A 108 -37.44 29.36 -13.99
CA ARG A 108 -36.63 28.79 -12.89
C ARG A 108 -36.92 29.48 -11.56
N PHE A 109 -36.90 28.71 -10.47
CA PHE A 109 -36.96 29.20 -9.10
C PHE A 109 -35.58 29.05 -8.44
N LEU A 110 -35.19 29.96 -7.54
CA LEU A 110 -33.96 29.85 -6.75
C LEU A 110 -34.15 30.32 -5.30
N SER A 111 -33.52 29.64 -4.34
CA SER A 111 -33.34 30.16 -2.97
C SER A 111 -31.87 30.45 -2.69
N THR A 112 -31.61 31.58 -2.02
CA THR A 112 -30.29 31.92 -1.45
C THR A 112 -30.15 31.41 -0.01
N GLY A 113 -29.03 31.71 0.64
CA GLY A 113 -28.75 31.36 2.04
C GLY A 113 -28.40 32.55 2.94
N ASN A 114 -27.58 32.28 3.96
CA ASN A 114 -27.05 33.27 4.92
C ASN A 114 -25.56 33.00 5.25
N GLY A 115 -24.87 33.98 5.84
CA GLY A 115 -23.49 33.84 6.35
C GLY A 115 -23.40 33.80 7.88
N GLY A 116 -22.36 33.17 8.44
CA GLY A 116 -22.11 33.14 9.90
C GLY A 116 -23.30 32.65 10.75
N VAL A 117 -23.45 33.19 11.97
CA VAL A 117 -24.69 33.03 12.78
C VAL A 117 -25.73 34.11 12.49
N SER A 118 -25.69 34.72 11.30
CA SER A 118 -26.51 35.90 10.99
C SER A 118 -27.95 35.57 10.56
N GLY A 119 -28.82 36.55 10.82
CA GLY A 119 -30.12 36.72 10.17
C GLY A 119 -30.08 37.71 9.00
N CYS A 120 -28.97 37.79 8.27
CA CYS A 120 -28.80 38.74 7.17
C CYS A 120 -29.19 38.08 5.83
N ILE A 121 -30.14 38.69 5.11
CA ILE A 121 -30.50 38.30 3.73
C ILE A 121 -29.34 38.67 2.79
N GLN A 122 -28.85 37.71 2.00
CA GLN A 122 -27.78 37.94 1.02
C GLN A 122 -28.33 38.63 -0.24
N TYR A 123 -28.48 39.96 -0.19
CA TYR A 123 -29.10 40.74 -1.26
C TYR A 123 -28.28 40.76 -2.57
N TYR A 124 -26.96 40.59 -2.51
CA TYR A 124 -26.12 40.40 -3.70
C TYR A 124 -26.47 39.11 -4.43
N ASP A 125 -26.74 38.01 -3.72
CA ASP A 125 -27.15 36.75 -4.35
C ASP A 125 -28.60 36.82 -4.88
N LEU A 126 -29.48 37.59 -4.24
CA LEU A 126 -30.81 37.93 -4.79
C LEU A 126 -30.68 38.69 -6.13
N ALA A 127 -29.84 39.72 -6.17
CA ALA A 127 -29.57 40.50 -7.39
C ALA A 127 -28.88 39.66 -8.47
N TYR A 128 -27.99 38.75 -8.07
CA TYR A 128 -27.22 37.88 -8.96
C TYR A 128 -28.14 36.88 -9.68
N ALA A 129 -28.92 36.10 -8.93
CA ALA A 129 -29.81 35.09 -9.51
C ALA A 129 -31.02 35.70 -10.23
N SER A 130 -31.62 36.79 -9.72
CA SER A 130 -32.69 37.48 -10.45
C SER A 130 -32.19 38.14 -11.74
N GLY A 131 -30.92 38.59 -11.78
CA GLY A 131 -30.25 39.07 -13.00
C GLY A 131 -30.18 38.01 -14.11
N PHE A 132 -30.03 36.73 -13.75
CA PHE A 132 -30.16 35.60 -14.67
C PHE A 132 -31.61 35.16 -14.96
N GLY A 133 -32.61 35.90 -14.46
CA GLY A 133 -34.02 35.61 -14.71
C GLY A 133 -34.59 34.45 -13.87
N PHE A 134 -34.01 34.15 -12.71
CA PHE A 134 -34.62 33.25 -11.72
C PHE A 134 -35.61 34.02 -10.84
N ALA A 135 -36.75 33.41 -10.52
CA ALA A 135 -37.61 33.86 -9.43
C ALA A 135 -36.90 33.51 -8.11
N THR A 136 -36.32 34.52 -7.45
CA THR A 136 -35.33 34.30 -6.39
C THR A 136 -35.89 34.67 -5.03
N VAL A 137 -35.64 33.85 -4.00
CA VAL A 137 -36.02 34.15 -2.60
C VAL A 137 -34.84 34.11 -1.64
N GLY A 138 -34.95 34.85 -0.54
CA GLY A 138 -33.97 34.86 0.54
C GLY A 138 -34.63 35.25 1.87
N ALA A 139 -34.22 34.58 2.95
CA ALA A 139 -34.83 34.72 4.27
C ALA A 139 -33.82 35.18 5.33
N ASN A 140 -34.29 35.85 6.38
CA ASN A 140 -33.46 36.34 7.49
C ASN A 140 -33.08 35.24 8.52
N ASN A 141 -33.06 33.95 8.14
CA ASN A 141 -32.63 32.84 9.01
C ASN A 141 -33.40 32.64 10.34
N GLY A 142 -34.41 33.47 10.67
CA GLY A 142 -35.16 33.43 11.94
C GLY A 142 -34.97 34.63 12.86
N HIS A 143 -34.01 35.52 12.58
CA HIS A 143 -33.68 36.70 13.39
C HIS A 143 -33.14 37.83 12.51
N ASN A 144 -32.63 38.91 13.11
CA ASN A 144 -31.93 39.97 12.39
C ASN A 144 -30.51 40.14 12.97
N GLY A 145 -29.62 40.74 12.18
CA GLY A 145 -28.25 41.06 12.57
C GLY A 145 -27.29 39.88 12.54
N THR A 146 -26.02 40.11 12.88
CA THR A 146 -24.92 39.13 12.76
C THR A 146 -24.59 38.35 14.04
N ARG A 147 -25.37 38.52 15.11
CA ARG A 147 -25.13 37.90 16.43
C ARG A 147 -26.21 36.89 16.81
N GLY A 148 -25.85 35.93 17.65
CA GLY A 148 -26.72 34.85 18.12
C GLY A 148 -27.66 35.21 19.28
N TYR A 149 -27.81 36.50 19.64
CA TYR A 149 -28.62 36.94 20.79
C TYR A 149 -30.07 36.43 20.73
N ALA A 150 -30.65 36.31 19.53
CA ALA A 150 -32.02 35.83 19.34
C ALA A 150 -32.21 34.33 19.66
N PHE A 151 -31.12 33.57 19.87
CA PHE A 151 -31.17 32.18 20.32
C PHE A 151 -31.43 32.04 21.83
N GLU A 152 -31.10 33.06 22.63
CA GLU A 152 -31.17 32.99 24.10
C GLU A 152 -32.60 32.66 24.55
N ASN A 153 -32.77 31.54 25.26
CA ASN A 153 -34.05 31.03 25.75
C ASN A 153 -35.10 30.81 24.62
N ASN A 154 -34.67 30.68 23.35
CA ASN A 154 -35.56 30.60 22.18
C ASN A 154 -35.14 29.52 21.16
N THR A 155 -35.36 28.26 21.53
CA THR A 155 -35.09 27.08 20.68
C THR A 155 -35.85 27.06 19.35
N ASP A 156 -36.94 27.81 19.20
CA ASP A 156 -37.64 27.95 17.92
C ASP A 156 -36.85 28.81 16.90
N VAL A 157 -36.14 29.84 17.36
CA VAL A 157 -35.24 30.63 16.47
C VAL A 157 -33.98 29.82 16.15
N VAL A 158 -33.45 29.04 17.12
CA VAL A 158 -32.39 28.06 16.85
C VAL A 158 -32.82 27.05 15.78
N ARG A 159 -34.11 26.67 15.74
CA ARG A 159 -34.64 25.80 14.69
C ARG A 159 -34.77 26.50 13.33
N ASP A 160 -35.24 27.75 13.31
CA ASP A 160 -35.28 28.54 12.08
C ASP A 160 -33.88 28.64 11.46
N PHE A 161 -32.86 28.91 12.29
CA PHE A 161 -31.45 28.93 11.89
C PHE A 161 -30.92 27.56 11.45
N ALA A 162 -31.32 26.48 12.13
CA ALA A 162 -30.83 25.13 11.85
C ALA A 162 -31.34 24.58 10.51
N ASP A 163 -32.65 24.66 10.26
CA ASP A 163 -33.31 24.08 9.07
C ASP A 163 -34.53 24.88 8.55
N ARG A 164 -35.40 25.35 9.45
CA ARG A 164 -36.78 25.70 9.11
C ARG A 164 -36.93 27.02 8.35
N SER A 165 -36.04 28.00 8.51
CA SER A 165 -36.12 29.29 7.80
C SER A 165 -36.00 29.12 6.28
N MET A 166 -34.91 28.45 5.85
CA MET A 166 -34.63 28.19 4.43
C MET A 166 -35.77 27.37 3.79
N HIS A 167 -36.17 26.26 4.41
CA HIS A 167 -37.26 25.41 3.89
C HIS A 167 -38.60 26.19 3.80
N THR A 168 -38.94 26.99 4.80
CA THR A 168 -40.16 27.84 4.75
C THR A 168 -40.08 28.87 3.62
N GLY A 169 -38.91 29.47 3.40
CA GLY A 169 -38.65 30.36 2.28
C GLY A 169 -38.84 29.69 0.93
N VAL A 170 -38.38 28.45 0.75
CA VAL A 170 -38.63 27.65 -0.46
C VAL A 170 -40.11 27.39 -0.68
N VAL A 171 -40.82 26.90 0.35
CA VAL A 171 -42.25 26.53 0.23
C VAL A 171 -43.13 27.74 -0.11
N VAL A 172 -42.95 28.86 0.61
CA VAL A 172 -43.69 30.11 0.32
C VAL A 172 -43.24 30.71 -1.01
N GLY A 173 -41.93 30.72 -1.29
CA GLY A 173 -41.36 31.26 -2.52
C GLY A 173 -41.90 30.58 -3.79
N LYS A 174 -42.01 29.24 -3.78
CA LYS A 174 -42.60 28.47 -4.88
C LYS A 174 -44.07 28.83 -5.11
N GLN A 175 -44.86 29.01 -4.05
CA GLN A 175 -46.27 29.43 -4.12
C GLN A 175 -46.41 30.87 -4.66
N VAL A 176 -45.60 31.80 -4.15
CA VAL A 176 -45.56 33.20 -4.63
C VAL A 176 -45.18 33.27 -6.10
N THR A 177 -44.21 32.47 -6.54
CA THR A 177 -43.79 32.34 -7.95
C THR A 177 -44.95 31.86 -8.82
N GLU A 178 -45.62 30.77 -8.45
CA GLU A 178 -46.75 30.22 -9.21
C GLU A 178 -47.92 31.21 -9.33
N LEU A 179 -48.26 31.89 -8.24
CA LEU A 179 -49.33 32.88 -8.21
C LEU A 179 -49.00 34.16 -9.00
N PHE A 180 -47.73 34.57 -9.08
CA PHE A 180 -47.32 35.78 -9.82
C PHE A 180 -47.27 35.55 -11.34
N TYR A 181 -46.64 34.46 -11.78
CA TYR A 181 -46.50 34.16 -13.22
C TYR A 181 -47.70 33.39 -13.81
N GLY A 182 -48.63 32.91 -12.97
CA GLY A 182 -49.79 32.13 -13.39
C GLY A 182 -49.45 30.70 -13.83
N THR A 183 -48.24 30.22 -13.53
CA THR A 183 -47.75 28.87 -13.80
C THR A 183 -46.64 28.51 -12.80
N ALA A 184 -46.57 27.25 -12.40
CA ALA A 184 -45.46 26.74 -11.60
C ALA A 184 -44.11 26.87 -12.32
N HIS A 185 -43.03 26.83 -11.55
CA HIS A 185 -41.65 26.78 -12.04
C HIS A 185 -41.34 25.42 -12.66
N ASN A 186 -40.46 25.40 -13.66
CA ASN A 186 -39.99 24.18 -14.33
C ASN A 186 -38.94 23.43 -13.50
N LYS A 187 -38.05 24.19 -12.83
CA LYS A 187 -36.91 23.70 -12.05
C LYS A 187 -36.61 24.61 -10.87
N SER A 188 -36.18 24.00 -9.77
CA SER A 188 -35.89 24.64 -8.48
C SER A 188 -34.41 24.52 -8.13
N TYR A 189 -33.78 25.64 -7.77
CA TYR A 189 -32.34 25.73 -7.55
C TYR A 189 -31.98 26.31 -6.18
N TYR A 190 -30.79 26.00 -5.70
CA TYR A 190 -30.19 26.60 -4.50
C TYR A 190 -28.80 27.14 -4.79
N LEU A 191 -28.47 28.29 -4.21
CA LEU A 191 -27.14 28.87 -4.21
C LEU A 191 -26.81 29.40 -2.80
N GLY A 192 -25.71 28.94 -2.22
CA GLY A 192 -25.24 29.47 -0.93
C GLY A 192 -23.82 29.05 -0.61
N CYS A 193 -23.13 29.86 0.19
CA CYS A 193 -21.77 29.60 0.66
C CYS A 193 -21.67 29.80 2.18
N SER A 194 -20.64 29.25 2.85
CA SER A 194 -20.49 29.33 4.30
C SER A 194 -21.65 28.63 5.03
N THR A 195 -22.41 29.36 5.85
CA THR A 195 -23.67 28.86 6.45
C THR A 195 -24.72 28.54 5.38
N GLY A 196 -24.73 29.24 4.24
CA GLY A 196 -25.51 28.88 3.06
C GLY A 196 -25.09 27.54 2.47
N GLY A 197 -23.79 27.23 2.47
CA GLY A 197 -23.30 25.91 2.08
C GLY A 197 -23.83 24.80 3.00
N ARG A 198 -23.91 25.06 4.31
CA ARG A 198 -24.56 24.17 5.28
C ARG A 198 -26.08 24.07 5.03
N GLN A 199 -26.78 25.19 4.81
CA GLN A 199 -28.22 25.20 4.54
C GLN A 199 -28.58 24.42 3.26
N GLY A 200 -27.82 24.56 2.18
CA GLY A 200 -27.99 23.78 0.95
C GLY A 200 -27.78 22.28 1.17
N LEU A 201 -26.77 21.89 1.95
CA LEU A 201 -26.58 20.47 2.31
C LEU A 201 -27.63 19.95 3.31
N LYS A 202 -28.18 20.80 4.19
CA LYS A 202 -29.35 20.48 5.01
C LYS A 202 -30.58 20.22 4.13
N ALA A 203 -30.77 20.98 3.04
CA ALA A 203 -31.80 20.68 2.05
C ALA A 203 -31.59 19.31 1.39
N VAL A 204 -30.37 19.02 0.91
CA VAL A 204 -30.02 17.71 0.31
C VAL A 204 -30.29 16.54 1.27
N GLN A 205 -29.92 16.67 2.55
CA GLN A 205 -30.06 15.62 3.56
C GLN A 205 -31.49 15.45 4.09
N SER A 206 -32.26 16.53 4.25
CA SER A 206 -33.54 16.53 5.00
C SER A 206 -34.76 16.96 4.18
N TYR A 207 -34.57 17.65 3.06
CA TYR A 207 -35.63 18.18 2.18
C TYR A 207 -35.33 17.90 0.70
N PRO A 208 -35.16 16.63 0.29
CA PRO A 208 -34.64 16.22 -1.02
C PRO A 208 -35.55 16.54 -2.22
N GLU A 209 -36.74 17.10 -1.99
CA GLU A 209 -37.70 17.55 -3.01
C GLU A 209 -37.74 19.10 -3.15
N ASP A 210 -36.96 19.84 -2.34
CA ASP A 210 -36.90 21.30 -2.42
C ASP A 210 -36.17 21.79 -3.69
N PHE A 211 -35.15 21.07 -4.16
CA PHE A 211 -34.30 21.52 -5.26
C PHE A 211 -33.95 20.40 -6.24
N ASP A 212 -33.98 20.72 -7.54
CA ASP A 212 -33.38 19.91 -8.60
C ASP A 212 -31.86 20.11 -8.69
N GLY A 213 -31.36 21.30 -8.32
CA GLY A 213 -29.95 21.67 -8.43
C GLY A 213 -29.46 22.53 -7.27
N VAL A 214 -28.40 22.10 -6.58
CA VAL A 214 -27.89 22.73 -5.37
C VAL A 214 -26.41 23.08 -5.54
N VAL A 215 -26.07 24.36 -5.50
CA VAL A 215 -24.69 24.85 -5.47
C VAL A 215 -24.33 25.23 -4.02
N VAL A 216 -23.31 24.58 -3.45
CA VAL A 216 -22.81 24.86 -2.09
C VAL A 216 -21.32 25.20 -2.09
N GLY A 217 -20.98 26.31 -1.45
CA GLY A 217 -19.60 26.74 -1.23
C GLY A 217 -19.17 26.64 0.23
N ALA A 218 -17.91 26.27 0.46
CA ALA A 218 -17.22 26.32 1.76
C ALA A 218 -18.14 26.03 2.97
N PRO A 219 -18.82 24.85 2.98
CA PRO A 219 -20.01 24.70 3.80
C PRO A 219 -19.68 24.51 5.28
N ALA A 220 -20.43 25.19 6.15
CA ALA A 220 -20.30 25.12 7.62
C ALA A 220 -20.83 23.78 8.22
N LEU A 221 -20.35 22.66 7.69
CA LEU A 221 -20.69 21.30 8.08
C LEU A 221 -20.00 20.89 9.39
N ASN A 222 -20.61 19.91 10.06
CA ASN A 222 -20.31 19.50 11.43
C ASN A 222 -20.36 20.71 12.39
N PHE A 223 -21.40 21.54 12.25
CA PHE A 223 -21.49 22.88 12.81
C PHE A 223 -21.12 23.01 14.31
N PRO A 224 -21.60 22.17 15.25
CA PRO A 224 -21.20 22.29 16.66
C PRO A 224 -19.71 22.05 16.87
N SER A 225 -19.09 21.16 16.09
CA SER A 225 -17.66 20.89 16.12
C SER A 225 -16.84 21.96 15.40
N LEU A 226 -17.37 22.59 14.34
CA LEU A 226 -16.79 23.82 13.76
C LEU A 226 -16.76 24.95 14.80
N SER A 227 -17.86 25.21 15.50
CA SER A 227 -17.89 26.22 16.59
C SER A 227 -16.91 25.89 17.71
N SER A 228 -16.69 24.60 18.00
CA SER A 228 -15.71 24.14 18.98
C SER A 228 -14.26 24.38 18.52
N TRP A 229 -13.96 24.05 17.26
CA TRP A 229 -12.66 24.29 16.63
C TRP A 229 -12.35 25.78 16.48
N SER A 230 -13.34 26.63 16.18
CA SER A 230 -13.17 28.08 16.19
C SER A 230 -12.87 28.64 17.60
N ALA A 231 -13.48 28.08 18.65
CA ALA A 231 -13.23 28.50 20.04
C ALA A 231 -11.82 28.11 20.54
N LEU A 232 -11.28 26.98 20.05
CA LEU A 232 -9.95 26.47 20.40
C LEU A 232 -8.86 27.52 20.21
N PHE A 233 -8.87 28.25 19.10
CA PHE A 233 -7.80 29.20 18.74
C PHE A 233 -7.59 30.30 19.79
N PHE A 234 -8.66 30.80 20.41
CA PHE A 234 -8.53 31.80 21.48
C PHE A 234 -7.82 31.22 22.71
N THR A 235 -8.16 29.99 23.11
CA THR A 235 -7.48 29.30 24.22
C THR A 235 -6.08 28.79 23.86
N LEU A 236 -5.70 28.84 22.58
CA LEU A 236 -4.40 28.43 22.07
C LEU A 236 -3.40 29.61 22.05
N PHE A 237 -3.83 30.77 21.55
CA PHE A 237 -2.99 31.96 21.42
C PHE A 237 -3.15 32.97 22.56
N GLY A 238 -4.25 32.95 23.30
CA GLY A 238 -4.52 33.88 24.39
C GLY A 238 -4.72 35.32 23.91
N VAL A 239 -4.10 36.28 24.58
CA VAL A 239 -4.08 37.71 24.23
C VAL A 239 -2.66 38.24 24.07
N GLU A 240 -2.52 39.46 23.53
CA GLU A 240 -1.21 40.11 23.37
C GLU A 240 -0.47 40.20 24.72
N GLY A 241 0.65 39.47 24.82
CA GLY A 241 1.47 39.35 26.03
C GLY A 241 1.53 37.93 26.63
N ASP A 242 0.65 37.03 26.21
CA ASP A 242 0.73 35.60 26.57
C ASP A 242 1.88 34.89 25.81
N PRO A 243 2.52 33.87 26.40
CA PRO A 243 3.72 33.25 25.81
C PRO A 243 3.46 32.45 24.53
N THR A 244 2.22 32.02 24.28
CA THR A 244 1.81 31.35 23.04
C THR A 244 1.34 32.30 21.95
N PHE A 245 1.09 33.58 22.26
CA PHE A 245 0.60 34.58 21.31
C PHE A 245 1.63 34.83 20.21
N VAL A 246 1.20 34.84 18.94
CA VAL A 246 2.05 35.12 17.77
C VAL A 246 1.48 36.34 17.05
N SER A 247 2.28 37.39 16.89
CA SER A 247 1.80 38.66 16.32
C SER A 247 1.51 38.57 14.82
N VAL A 248 0.71 39.51 14.30
CA VAL A 248 0.43 39.64 12.85
C VAL A 248 1.74 39.75 12.05
N ASP A 249 2.72 40.49 12.56
CA ASP A 249 4.03 40.63 11.92
C ASP A 249 4.83 39.31 11.91
N GLN A 250 4.78 38.50 12.98
CA GLN A 250 5.40 37.17 13.01
C GLN A 250 4.69 36.20 12.07
N TRP A 251 3.35 36.21 12.01
CA TRP A 251 2.58 35.39 11.08
C TRP A 251 2.88 35.72 9.61
N MET A 252 2.77 36.99 9.23
CA MET A 252 2.92 37.44 7.84
C MET A 252 4.39 37.56 7.41
N GLY A 253 5.31 37.79 8.35
CA GLY A 253 6.74 37.96 8.09
C GLY A 253 7.60 36.70 8.24
N LEU A 254 7.16 35.71 9.03
CA LEU A 254 7.92 34.46 9.28
C LEU A 254 7.14 33.22 8.88
N VAL A 255 5.93 33.02 9.44
CA VAL A 255 5.19 31.76 9.29
C VAL A 255 4.72 31.55 7.86
N ARG A 256 4.04 32.55 7.29
CA ARG A 256 3.54 32.54 5.90
C ARG A 256 4.66 32.36 4.87
N PRO A 257 5.77 33.13 4.90
CA PRO A 257 6.90 32.90 4.01
C PRO A 257 7.55 31.52 4.14
N GLU A 258 7.64 30.97 5.36
CA GLU A 258 8.21 29.63 5.58
C GLU A 258 7.27 28.50 5.11
N ILE A 259 5.94 28.66 5.24
CA ILE A 259 4.94 27.76 4.65
C ILE A 259 5.14 27.69 3.13
N LEU A 260 5.20 28.84 2.45
CA LEU A 260 5.46 28.88 1.01
C LEU A 260 6.84 28.27 0.67
N ARG A 261 7.89 28.60 1.43
CA ARG A 261 9.23 28.02 1.24
C ARG A 261 9.29 26.50 1.45
N GLN A 262 8.35 25.91 2.20
CA GLN A 262 8.24 24.46 2.38
C GLN A 262 7.30 23.79 1.37
N CYS A 263 6.27 24.50 0.88
CA CYS A 263 5.13 23.86 0.19
C CYS A 263 4.74 24.41 -1.19
N ASP A 264 5.09 25.65 -1.56
CA ASP A 264 4.74 26.28 -2.85
C ASP A 264 5.24 25.40 -4.03
N GLY A 265 6.52 24.98 -3.97
CA GLY A 265 7.14 24.14 -4.99
C GLY A 265 6.69 22.67 -5.08
N ILE A 266 5.61 22.26 -4.40
CA ILE A 266 5.15 20.85 -4.38
C ILE A 266 4.41 20.46 -5.66
N ASP A 267 3.55 21.34 -6.19
CA ASP A 267 2.80 21.08 -7.43
C ASP A 267 3.63 21.35 -8.70
N GLY A 268 4.77 22.01 -8.57
CA GLY A 268 5.79 22.21 -9.61
C GLY A 268 5.92 23.64 -10.13
N VAL A 269 5.17 24.60 -9.56
CA VAL A 269 5.37 26.05 -9.81
C VAL A 269 5.85 26.76 -8.54
N LEU A 270 6.02 28.09 -8.62
CA LEU A 270 6.30 28.96 -7.47
C LEU A 270 5.54 30.28 -7.70
N ASP A 271 4.24 30.26 -7.43
CA ASP A 271 3.33 31.38 -7.68
C ASP A 271 2.59 31.89 -6.43
N GLY A 272 2.86 31.32 -5.25
CA GLY A 272 2.23 31.70 -3.99
C GLY A 272 0.85 31.07 -3.77
N VAL A 273 0.53 30.01 -4.53
CA VAL A 273 -0.71 29.24 -4.42
C VAL A 273 -0.36 27.79 -4.17
N LEU A 274 -0.84 27.21 -3.06
CA LEU A 274 -0.77 25.76 -2.87
C LEU A 274 -1.90 25.11 -3.68
N GLU A 275 -1.60 24.48 -4.82
CA GLU A 275 -2.61 23.81 -5.65
C GLU A 275 -3.18 22.55 -4.95
N ASP A 276 -2.50 22.03 -3.92
CA ASP A 276 -3.04 21.00 -3.02
C ASP A 276 -2.44 21.03 -1.57
N PRO A 277 -3.06 21.75 -0.62
CA PRO A 277 -2.60 21.83 0.78
C PRO A 277 -2.58 20.50 1.55
N ASP A 278 -3.24 19.44 1.08
CA ASP A 278 -3.16 18.10 1.71
C ASP A 278 -1.73 17.53 1.61
N LEU A 279 -0.98 17.95 0.59
CA LEU A 279 0.44 17.58 0.41
C LEU A 279 1.39 18.41 1.28
N CYS A 280 0.96 19.60 1.73
CA CYS A 280 1.77 20.45 2.59
C CYS A 280 1.81 19.88 4.02
N GLN A 281 2.99 19.49 4.46
CA GLN A 281 3.26 19.03 5.82
C GLN A 281 4.25 19.98 6.48
N PHE A 282 3.76 21.21 6.70
CA PHE A 282 4.51 22.33 7.26
C PHE A 282 5.07 22.00 8.65
N ASN A 283 6.37 22.22 8.80
CA ASN A 283 7.09 22.08 10.06
C ASN A 283 7.50 23.46 10.62
N PRO A 284 6.80 24.01 11.63
CA PRO A 284 7.12 25.31 12.23
C PRO A 284 8.40 25.30 13.07
N ALA A 285 8.96 24.13 13.43
CA ALA A 285 10.18 24.07 14.24
C ALA A 285 11.44 24.61 13.51
N THR A 286 11.36 24.89 12.20
CA THR A 286 12.39 25.60 11.45
C THR A 286 12.50 27.08 11.84
N LEU A 287 11.45 27.65 12.45
CA LEU A 287 11.40 29.05 12.93
C LEU A 287 11.83 29.22 14.39
N LEU A 288 12.21 28.14 15.08
CA LEU A 288 12.55 28.18 16.50
C LEU A 288 13.79 29.07 16.77
N CYS A 289 13.67 29.99 17.72
CA CYS A 289 14.74 30.91 18.08
C CYS A 289 16.02 30.19 18.56
N PRO A 290 17.22 30.65 18.15
CA PRO A 290 18.49 30.09 18.64
C PRO A 290 18.63 30.14 20.17
N ALA A 291 19.24 29.09 20.73
CA ALA A 291 19.39 28.92 22.17
C ALA A 291 20.03 30.16 22.85
N GLY A 292 19.30 30.77 23.78
CA GLY A 292 19.71 31.97 24.51
C GLY A 292 19.23 33.30 23.92
N ASN A 293 18.44 33.30 22.83
CA ASN A 293 17.89 34.52 22.23
C ASN A 293 16.36 34.41 22.01
N SER A 294 15.59 34.28 23.11
CA SER A 294 14.15 34.02 23.10
C SER A 294 13.24 35.22 22.80
N THR A 295 13.79 36.32 22.27
CA THR A 295 13.05 37.59 22.06
C THR A 295 13.48 38.33 20.79
N ALA A 296 13.94 37.61 19.76
CA ALA A 296 14.24 38.21 18.46
C ALA A 296 12.99 38.20 17.55
N ALA A 297 12.74 39.31 16.86
CA ALA A 297 11.59 39.46 15.98
C ALA A 297 11.65 38.57 14.72
N ASP A 298 12.81 37.97 14.44
CA ASP A 298 13.10 37.16 13.26
C ASP A 298 12.87 35.65 13.48
N CYS A 299 12.30 35.25 14.64
CA CYS A 299 12.04 33.85 15.00
C CYS A 299 10.84 33.70 15.97
N LEU A 300 10.52 32.46 16.35
CA LEU A 300 9.46 32.08 17.28
C LEU A 300 10.02 31.40 18.55
N SER A 301 9.36 31.58 19.69
CA SER A 301 9.67 30.82 20.92
C SER A 301 9.22 29.35 20.83
N GLU A 302 9.61 28.51 21.80
CA GLU A 302 9.18 27.11 21.86
C GLU A 302 7.66 26.99 22.08
N GLU A 303 7.11 27.88 22.91
CA GLU A 303 5.67 28.00 23.17
C GLU A 303 4.90 28.48 21.92
N GLN A 304 5.45 29.48 21.20
CA GLN A 304 4.89 29.97 19.94
C GLN A 304 4.92 28.89 18.85
N VAL A 305 6.03 28.16 18.68
CA VAL A 305 6.12 27.01 17.75
C VAL A 305 5.12 25.92 18.14
N GLY A 306 4.97 25.62 19.44
CA GLY A 306 3.98 24.66 19.94
C GLY A 306 2.52 25.09 19.69
N ALA A 307 2.24 26.40 19.70
CA ALA A 307 0.92 26.94 19.36
C ALA A 307 0.66 26.88 17.84
N VAL A 308 1.62 27.33 17.02
CA VAL A 308 1.52 27.25 15.55
C VAL A 308 1.41 25.80 15.07
N THR A 309 2.09 24.84 15.70
CA THR A 309 1.98 23.41 15.35
C THR A 309 0.53 22.93 15.43
N LYS A 310 -0.17 23.25 16.54
CA LYS A 310 -1.55 22.81 16.80
C LYS A 310 -2.59 23.39 15.84
N VAL A 311 -2.29 24.48 15.12
CA VAL A 311 -3.17 25.00 14.05
C VAL A 311 -3.24 24.02 12.87
N TYR A 312 -2.12 23.32 12.61
CA TYR A 312 -1.96 22.38 11.50
C TYR A 312 -2.05 20.91 11.95
N GLU A 313 -2.56 20.67 13.17
CA GLU A 313 -2.95 19.36 13.70
C GLU A 313 -4.48 19.22 13.74
N ASP A 314 -4.97 17.99 13.65
CA ASP A 314 -6.39 17.67 13.78
C ASP A 314 -6.87 17.79 15.24
N TYR A 315 -8.09 18.31 15.44
CA TYR A 315 -8.65 18.48 16.78
C TYR A 315 -9.47 17.25 17.22
N TYR A 316 -8.98 16.54 18.24
CA TYR A 316 -9.59 15.32 18.78
C TYR A 316 -10.33 15.54 20.11
N GLY A 317 -11.32 14.68 20.37
CA GLY A 317 -12.15 14.66 21.58
C GLY A 317 -11.61 13.79 22.73
N VAL A 318 -12.31 13.82 23.86
CA VAL A 318 -11.96 13.07 25.10
C VAL A 318 -12.01 11.55 24.94
N ASP A 319 -12.69 11.10 23.90
CA ASP A 319 -12.87 9.72 23.44
C ASP A 319 -11.84 9.31 22.37
N GLY A 320 -11.06 10.26 21.85
CA GLY A 320 -10.17 10.06 20.72
C GLY A 320 -10.85 10.14 19.35
N GLU A 321 -12.14 10.52 19.28
CA GLU A 321 -12.79 10.80 18.00
C GLU A 321 -12.32 12.14 17.42
N LEU A 322 -12.30 12.27 16.09
CA LEU A 322 -12.09 13.56 15.44
C LEU A 322 -13.28 14.49 15.75
N ILE A 323 -13.00 15.67 16.30
CA ILE A 323 -13.97 16.76 16.40
C ILE A 323 -13.97 17.52 15.07
N TYR A 324 -12.80 18.00 14.64
CA TYR A 324 -12.66 18.77 13.40
C TYR A 324 -11.23 18.64 12.84
N PRO A 325 -11.05 18.57 11.51
CA PRO A 325 -9.72 18.48 10.91
C PRO A 325 -8.91 19.78 11.08
N ARG A 326 -7.59 19.69 10.84
CA ARG A 326 -6.65 20.81 10.88
C ARG A 326 -7.05 21.99 10.00
N MET A 327 -6.53 23.19 10.29
CA MET A 327 -6.49 24.27 9.30
C MET A 327 -5.57 23.86 8.15
N GLN A 328 -5.92 24.18 6.91
CA GLN A 328 -4.97 24.03 5.80
C GLN A 328 -3.98 25.22 5.74
N PRO A 329 -2.68 24.97 5.51
CA PRO A 329 -1.72 26.04 5.19
C PRO A 329 -2.00 26.62 3.79
N GLY A 330 -1.61 27.87 3.53
CA GLY A 330 -1.55 28.43 2.17
C GLY A 330 -1.86 29.93 2.06
N GLU A 331 -2.80 30.45 2.84
CA GLU A 331 -3.05 31.90 3.01
C GLU A 331 -3.63 32.17 4.40
N GLU A 332 -2.74 32.57 5.29
CA GLU A 332 -2.98 32.67 6.72
C GLU A 332 -3.71 33.96 7.09
N SER A 333 -3.64 35.01 6.27
CA SER A 333 -4.03 36.39 6.64
C SER A 333 -5.43 36.54 7.24
N VAL A 334 -6.45 35.90 6.66
CA VAL A 334 -7.83 35.94 7.20
C VAL A 334 -7.90 35.27 8.57
N ALA A 335 -7.27 34.10 8.73
CA ALA A 335 -7.26 33.36 9.98
C ALA A 335 -6.43 34.07 11.08
N VAL A 336 -5.37 34.78 10.70
CA VAL A 336 -4.57 35.62 11.60
C VAL A 336 -5.45 36.67 12.25
N PHE A 337 -6.14 37.50 11.46
CA PHE A 337 -7.00 38.56 11.99
C PHE A 337 -8.24 38.05 12.72
N LEU A 338 -8.79 36.89 12.33
CA LEU A 338 -10.05 36.37 12.86
C LEU A 338 -9.91 35.44 14.07
N TYR A 339 -8.88 34.59 14.08
CA TYR A 339 -8.70 33.51 15.07
C TYR A 339 -7.42 33.64 15.89
N TYR A 340 -6.28 34.01 15.29
CA TYR A 340 -4.98 33.91 15.97
C TYR A 340 -4.60 35.19 16.73
N THR A 341 -5.06 36.36 16.28
CA THR A 341 -4.88 37.65 16.96
C THR A 341 -6.18 38.41 17.22
N GLY A 342 -7.33 37.85 16.85
CA GLY A 342 -8.65 38.50 16.93
C GLY A 342 -9.29 38.52 18.32
N GLY A 343 -8.80 37.71 19.27
CA GLY A 343 -9.46 37.45 20.56
C GLY A 343 -10.44 36.28 20.46
N SER A 344 -11.51 36.30 21.26
CA SER A 344 -12.54 35.25 21.22
C SER A 344 -13.42 35.37 19.97
N PHE A 345 -13.66 34.26 19.28
CA PHE A 345 -14.41 34.28 18.03
C PHE A 345 -15.93 34.45 18.28
N PRO A 346 -16.56 35.57 17.85
CA PRO A 346 -17.88 35.94 18.36
C PRO A 346 -19.01 34.97 18.06
N TYR A 347 -18.90 34.17 16.99
CA TYR A 347 -19.94 33.20 16.61
C TYR A 347 -19.88 31.94 17.48
N SER A 348 -18.69 31.51 17.92
CA SER A 348 -18.57 30.43 18.89
C SER A 348 -18.97 30.91 20.29
N ASP A 349 -18.59 32.13 20.67
CA ASP A 349 -19.01 32.75 21.94
C ASP A 349 -20.54 32.74 22.08
N ASP A 350 -21.25 33.20 21.05
CA ASP A 350 -22.71 33.25 21.03
C ASP A 350 -23.33 31.84 21.01
N TRP A 351 -22.70 30.87 20.33
CA TRP A 351 -23.17 29.48 20.30
C TRP A 351 -23.08 28.83 21.69
N PHE A 352 -21.93 28.94 22.36
CA PHE A 352 -21.73 28.37 23.69
C PHE A 352 -22.60 29.06 24.75
N ARG A 353 -22.68 30.40 24.73
CA ARG A 353 -23.56 31.17 25.62
C ARG A 353 -25.02 30.85 25.41
N TYR A 354 -25.55 31.02 24.19
CA TYR A 354 -27.00 31.08 23.99
C TYR A 354 -27.65 29.75 23.59
N VAL A 355 -26.86 28.76 23.13
CA VAL A 355 -27.39 27.46 22.69
C VAL A 355 -26.89 26.30 23.54
N VAL A 356 -25.58 26.17 23.77
CA VAL A 356 -25.02 25.02 24.51
C VAL A 356 -25.34 25.11 26.00
N TYR A 357 -25.07 26.25 26.64
CA TYR A 357 -25.31 26.44 28.08
C TYR A 357 -26.55 27.27 28.42
N ASN A 358 -27.03 28.11 27.50
CA ASN A 358 -28.08 29.11 27.76
C ASN A 358 -27.75 29.98 29.00
N ASP A 359 -26.50 30.44 29.05
CA ASP A 359 -25.92 31.29 30.08
C ASP A 359 -25.05 32.38 29.42
N SER A 360 -25.56 33.62 29.42
CA SER A 360 -24.88 34.80 28.89
C SER A 360 -23.57 35.14 29.62
N SER A 361 -23.31 34.55 30.79
CA SER A 361 -22.10 34.78 31.59
C SER A 361 -20.96 33.79 31.31
N TRP A 362 -21.14 32.80 30.42
CA TRP A 362 -20.08 31.89 30.00
C TRP A 362 -18.89 32.65 29.38
N ASP A 363 -17.67 32.23 29.73
CA ASP A 363 -16.42 32.88 29.40
C ASP A 363 -15.60 32.06 28.37
N PRO A 364 -15.42 32.56 27.14
CA PRO A 364 -14.60 31.92 26.10
C PRO A 364 -13.16 31.59 26.54
N ALA A 365 -12.58 32.33 27.50
CA ALA A 365 -11.25 32.03 28.03
C ALA A 365 -11.21 30.71 28.83
N THR A 366 -12.37 30.16 29.19
CA THR A 366 -12.51 28.87 29.92
C THR A 366 -12.84 27.68 29.03
N TYR A 367 -12.97 27.91 27.70
CA TYR A 367 -13.29 26.87 26.73
C TYR A 367 -12.32 25.69 26.79
N ASN A 368 -12.86 24.48 26.74
CA ASN A 368 -12.10 23.25 26.77
C ASN A 368 -12.83 22.10 26.05
N ILE A 369 -12.15 20.95 25.97
CA ILE A 369 -12.60 19.75 25.25
C ILE A 369 -13.94 19.16 25.76
N GLN A 370 -14.40 19.50 26.98
CA GLN A 370 -15.71 19.08 27.47
C GLN A 370 -16.84 19.98 26.94
N ASP A 371 -16.58 21.27 26.68
CA ASP A 371 -17.54 22.15 26.00
C ASP A 371 -17.78 21.65 24.58
N ALA A 372 -16.70 21.25 23.88
CA ALA A 372 -16.77 20.63 22.56
C ALA A 372 -17.65 19.37 22.55
N LYS A 373 -17.50 18.52 23.58
CA LYS A 373 -18.36 17.36 23.77
C LYS A 373 -19.82 17.76 24.04
N ALA A 374 -20.07 18.74 24.90
CA ALA A 374 -21.43 19.22 25.19
C ALA A 374 -22.13 19.74 23.91
N ALA A 375 -21.43 20.50 23.07
CA ALA A 375 -21.94 20.98 21.79
C ALA A 375 -22.24 19.83 20.80
N LYS A 376 -21.32 18.87 20.67
CA LYS A 376 -21.48 17.67 19.81
C LYS A 376 -22.62 16.76 20.27
N ASP A 377 -22.74 16.53 21.58
CA ASP A 377 -23.78 15.69 22.19
C ASP A 377 -25.18 16.35 22.09
N GLN A 378 -25.26 17.68 22.13
CA GLN A 378 -26.53 18.41 22.06
C GLN A 378 -27.12 18.44 20.63
N ASN A 379 -26.28 18.71 19.62
CA ASN A 379 -26.62 18.79 18.18
C ASN A 379 -28.08 19.22 17.87
N PRO A 380 -28.52 20.42 18.29
CA PRO A 380 -29.92 20.81 18.24
C PRO A 380 -30.46 20.80 16.81
N PHE A 381 -31.61 20.14 16.61
CA PHE A 381 -32.26 19.95 15.30
C PHE A 381 -31.36 19.31 14.22
N ASN A 382 -30.32 18.57 14.64
CA ASN A 382 -29.28 18.04 13.77
C ASN A 382 -28.58 19.13 12.91
N ILE A 383 -28.29 20.28 13.53
CA ILE A 383 -27.58 21.39 12.89
C ILE A 383 -26.18 21.00 12.39
N ALA A 384 -25.55 19.95 12.96
CA ALA A 384 -24.30 19.38 12.46
C ALA A 384 -24.33 19.09 10.95
N THR A 385 -25.50 18.71 10.40
CA THR A 385 -25.68 18.55 8.94
C THR A 385 -24.66 17.57 8.36
N TRP A 386 -24.44 16.44 9.03
CA TRP A 386 -23.38 15.46 8.70
C TRP A 386 -23.94 14.09 8.26
N GLU A 387 -25.13 14.06 7.67
CA GLU A 387 -25.71 12.79 7.19
C GLU A 387 -25.02 12.31 5.90
N GLY A 388 -24.35 11.16 5.96
CA GLY A 388 -23.70 10.54 4.79
C GLY A 388 -24.66 9.91 3.79
N ASP A 389 -25.86 9.45 4.19
CA ASP A 389 -26.84 8.89 3.25
C ASP A 389 -27.72 9.98 2.62
N ILE A 390 -27.32 10.43 1.42
CA ILE A 390 -28.09 11.36 0.59
C ILE A 390 -28.86 10.65 -0.53
N SER A 391 -29.14 9.34 -0.36
CA SER A 391 -29.97 8.50 -1.25
C SER A 391 -31.28 9.14 -1.68
N ALA A 392 -31.93 9.91 -0.81
CA ALA A 392 -33.24 10.47 -1.10
C ALA A 392 -33.16 11.57 -2.19
N PHE A 393 -32.11 12.39 -2.14
CA PHE A 393 -31.82 13.42 -3.14
C PHE A 393 -31.33 12.82 -4.47
N GLN A 394 -30.52 11.75 -4.41
CA GLN A 394 -30.20 10.96 -5.61
C GLN A 394 -31.48 10.44 -6.29
N LYS A 395 -32.45 9.94 -5.50
CA LYS A 395 -33.69 9.32 -6.00
C LYS A 395 -34.75 10.33 -6.47
N SER A 396 -34.74 11.57 -5.99
CA SER A 396 -35.50 12.67 -6.59
C SER A 396 -34.88 13.17 -7.91
N GLY A 397 -33.64 12.77 -8.20
CA GLY A 397 -32.89 13.13 -9.41
C GLY A 397 -32.05 14.39 -9.26
N GLY A 398 -31.99 14.97 -8.06
CA GLY A 398 -31.29 16.21 -7.75
C GLY A 398 -29.78 16.16 -8.03
N LYS A 399 -29.18 17.33 -8.30
CA LYS A 399 -27.75 17.51 -8.59
C LYS A 399 -27.10 18.46 -7.58
N LEU A 400 -25.92 18.10 -7.10
CA LEU A 400 -25.17 18.81 -6.06
C LEU A 400 -23.76 19.15 -6.57
N LEU A 401 -23.48 20.44 -6.72
CA LEU A 401 -22.17 20.99 -7.04
C LEU A 401 -21.63 21.65 -5.76
N HIS A 402 -20.63 21.02 -5.18
CA HIS A 402 -19.96 21.47 -3.96
C HIS A 402 -18.60 22.05 -4.36
N TYR A 403 -18.23 23.22 -3.85
CA TYR A 403 -16.87 23.76 -3.98
C TYR A 403 -16.31 24.22 -2.64
N HIS A 404 -14.99 24.21 -2.49
CA HIS A 404 -14.28 24.81 -1.35
C HIS A 404 -13.00 25.48 -1.84
N GLY A 405 -12.75 26.72 -1.39
CA GLY A 405 -11.47 27.38 -1.59
C GLY A 405 -10.37 26.74 -0.75
N LEU A 406 -9.19 26.54 -1.32
CA LEU A 406 -8.04 25.93 -0.63
C LEU A 406 -7.22 26.92 0.20
N SER A 407 -7.64 28.19 0.22
CA SER A 407 -7.09 29.29 1.01
C SER A 407 -8.13 29.84 2.01
N ASP A 408 -9.09 29.01 2.40
CA ASP A 408 -10.18 29.39 3.30
C ASP A 408 -9.69 29.48 4.76
N GLY A 409 -9.45 30.70 5.23
CA GLY A 409 -9.03 30.99 6.60
C GLY A 409 -10.15 31.02 7.64
N ILE A 410 -11.39 30.63 7.29
CA ILE A 410 -12.55 30.64 8.20
C ILE A 410 -13.08 29.23 8.42
N ILE A 411 -13.19 28.42 7.37
CA ILE A 411 -13.64 27.02 7.45
C ILE A 411 -12.60 26.18 6.72
N THR A 412 -11.99 25.19 7.40
CA THR A 412 -10.96 24.38 6.75
C THR A 412 -11.52 23.60 5.56
N SER A 413 -10.86 23.76 4.42
CA SER A 413 -11.15 23.07 3.17
C SER A 413 -11.10 21.55 3.31
N THR A 414 -10.27 21.03 4.23
CA THR A 414 -10.15 19.59 4.56
C THR A 414 -11.47 18.98 5.04
N ASN A 415 -12.39 19.78 5.60
CA ASN A 415 -13.71 19.32 6.03
C ASN A 415 -14.60 18.85 4.84
N SER A 416 -14.40 19.41 3.64
CA SER A 416 -15.22 19.06 2.45
C SER A 416 -14.85 17.71 1.83
N PRO A 417 -13.57 17.36 1.61
CA PRO A 417 -13.15 15.99 1.32
C PRO A 417 -13.57 14.99 2.40
N TRP A 418 -13.49 15.34 3.68
CA TRP A 418 -13.95 14.47 4.76
C TRP A 418 -15.44 14.13 4.64
N TYR A 419 -16.30 15.13 4.40
CA TYR A 419 -17.72 14.91 4.13
C TYR A 419 -17.98 14.14 2.82
N TYR A 420 -17.25 14.42 1.73
CA TYR A 420 -17.37 13.68 0.47
C TYR A 420 -17.04 12.18 0.65
N ASN A 421 -15.97 11.89 1.38
CA ASN A 421 -15.55 10.52 1.68
C ASN A 421 -16.54 9.84 2.66
N HIS A 422 -17.11 10.56 3.61
CA HIS A 422 -18.18 10.05 4.47
C HIS A 422 -19.44 9.66 3.67
N VAL A 423 -19.86 10.48 2.70
CA VAL A 423 -20.99 10.16 1.78
C VAL A 423 -20.67 8.92 0.93
N SER A 424 -19.49 8.89 0.30
CA SER A 424 -18.96 7.75 -0.47
C SER A 424 -19.04 6.43 0.32
N GLN A 425 -18.48 6.42 1.53
CA GLN A 425 -18.46 5.26 2.42
C GLN A 425 -19.86 4.86 2.91
N THR A 426 -20.72 5.83 3.24
CA THR A 426 -22.06 5.57 3.80
C THR A 426 -23.03 5.04 2.75
N MET A 427 -22.97 5.57 1.53
CA MET A 427 -23.81 5.10 0.41
C MET A 427 -23.22 3.87 -0.29
N GLY A 428 -21.95 3.53 -0.02
CA GLY A 428 -21.23 2.44 -0.68
C GLY A 428 -20.96 2.70 -2.16
N MET A 429 -20.76 3.96 -2.55
CA MET A 429 -20.66 4.40 -3.94
C MET A 429 -19.26 4.97 -4.24
N SER A 430 -18.65 4.50 -5.33
CA SER A 430 -17.38 5.04 -5.81
C SER A 430 -17.54 6.51 -6.28
N PRO A 431 -16.45 7.29 -6.39
CA PRO A 431 -16.51 8.66 -6.90
C PRO A 431 -17.19 8.79 -8.28
N SER A 432 -17.03 7.79 -9.14
CA SER A 432 -17.69 7.71 -10.46
C SER A 432 -19.19 7.38 -10.41
N GLU A 433 -19.70 6.87 -9.30
CA GLU A 433 -21.15 6.67 -9.06
C GLU A 433 -21.76 7.87 -8.34
N LEU A 434 -20.98 8.53 -7.46
CA LEU A 434 -21.35 9.85 -6.94
C LEU A 434 -21.42 10.89 -8.08
N ASP A 435 -20.54 10.82 -9.07
CA ASP A 435 -20.47 11.73 -10.22
C ASP A 435 -21.80 11.93 -10.98
N ASP A 436 -22.74 10.97 -10.93
CA ASP A 436 -24.07 11.13 -11.53
C ASP A 436 -24.92 12.23 -10.86
N PHE A 437 -24.62 12.60 -9.61
CA PHE A 437 -25.45 13.51 -8.82
C PHE A 437 -24.73 14.39 -7.78
N TYR A 438 -23.51 14.07 -7.36
CA TYR A 438 -22.73 14.82 -6.38
C TYR A 438 -21.27 14.98 -6.83
N ARG A 439 -20.83 16.22 -7.05
CA ARG A 439 -19.47 16.58 -7.50
C ARG A 439 -18.87 17.64 -6.58
N LEU A 440 -17.68 17.36 -6.04
CA LEU A 440 -16.88 18.30 -5.25
C LEU A 440 -15.75 18.88 -6.10
N PHE A 441 -15.55 20.19 -6.04
CA PHE A 441 -14.45 20.92 -6.67
C PHE A 441 -13.59 21.59 -5.59
N ARG A 442 -12.27 21.41 -5.67
CA ARG A 442 -11.32 22.12 -4.82
C ARG A 442 -10.74 23.28 -5.61
N VAL A 443 -10.67 24.48 -5.02
CA VAL A 443 -10.31 25.72 -5.73
C VAL A 443 -9.03 26.34 -5.14
N PRO A 444 -7.85 25.99 -5.69
CA PRO A 444 -6.56 26.61 -5.39
C PRO A 444 -6.58 28.13 -5.29
N GLY A 445 -6.01 28.65 -4.20
CA GLY A 445 -5.83 30.09 -3.96
C GLY A 445 -7.12 30.90 -3.79
N MET A 446 -8.28 30.25 -3.67
CA MET A 446 -9.56 30.89 -3.34
C MET A 446 -9.75 30.94 -1.82
N GLY A 447 -10.08 32.12 -1.29
CA GLY A 447 -10.41 32.36 0.11
C GLY A 447 -11.84 31.94 0.50
N HIS A 448 -12.31 32.40 1.66
CA HIS A 448 -13.67 32.08 2.13
C HIS A 448 -14.74 32.66 1.19
N CYS A 449 -15.42 31.78 0.45
CA CYS A 449 -16.44 32.11 -0.56
C CYS A 449 -16.00 33.00 -1.74
N GLY A 450 -14.75 33.49 -1.77
CA GLY A 450 -14.24 34.37 -2.82
C GLY A 450 -12.89 34.99 -2.46
N GLY A 451 -12.35 35.78 -3.39
CA GLY A 451 -11.04 36.42 -3.23
C GLY A 451 -9.86 35.45 -3.17
N GLY A 452 -8.66 36.01 -2.97
CA GLY A 452 -7.41 35.26 -2.77
C GLY A 452 -6.39 35.40 -3.91
N THR A 453 -5.30 34.65 -3.82
CA THR A 453 -4.17 34.71 -4.76
C THR A 453 -4.39 33.90 -6.03
N GLY A 454 -5.28 32.90 -6.01
CA GLY A 454 -5.52 31.99 -7.14
C GLY A 454 -6.66 32.42 -8.07
N ALA A 455 -7.06 31.49 -8.95
CA ALA A 455 -8.09 31.70 -9.97
C ALA A 455 -9.51 31.60 -9.39
N TYR A 456 -9.87 32.48 -8.45
CA TYR A 456 -11.06 32.32 -7.61
C TYR A 456 -12.40 32.69 -8.27
N LEU A 457 -12.41 33.38 -9.42
CA LEU A 457 -13.64 33.86 -10.07
C LEU A 457 -14.38 32.75 -10.82
N ILE A 458 -15.20 31.98 -10.09
CA ILE A 458 -15.98 30.83 -10.57
C ILE A 458 -17.49 31.11 -10.72
N GLY A 459 -17.94 32.37 -10.56
CA GLY A 459 -19.35 32.76 -10.70
C GLY A 459 -20.27 32.17 -9.63
N ASN A 460 -19.83 32.14 -8.37
CA ASN A 460 -20.62 31.63 -7.24
C ASN A 460 -21.46 32.68 -6.49
N GLN A 461 -21.17 33.97 -6.68
CA GLN A 461 -21.89 35.13 -6.12
C GLN A 461 -21.56 36.37 -6.97
N LEU A 462 -22.32 37.46 -6.84
CA LEU A 462 -22.33 38.61 -7.75
C LEU A 462 -20.94 39.13 -8.19
N ASP A 463 -20.05 39.40 -7.24
CA ASP A 463 -18.73 39.98 -7.53
C ASP A 463 -17.71 38.96 -8.07
N GLN A 464 -17.97 37.67 -7.86
CA GLN A 464 -17.06 36.57 -8.22
C GLN A 464 -17.29 36.05 -9.66
N VAL A 465 -18.11 36.75 -10.44
CA VAL A 465 -18.46 36.42 -11.84
C VAL A 465 -17.37 36.90 -12.78
N SER A 466 -16.63 36.01 -13.43
CA SER A 466 -15.75 36.37 -14.55
C SER A 466 -16.58 36.63 -15.82
N THR A 467 -17.38 35.64 -16.26
CA THR A 467 -18.35 35.77 -17.35
C THR A 467 -19.70 35.11 -17.03
N ALA A 468 -20.66 35.26 -17.95
CA ALA A 468 -21.96 34.58 -17.92
C ALA A 468 -21.98 33.24 -18.69
N ASP A 469 -20.84 32.81 -19.26
CA ASP A 469 -20.74 31.50 -19.91
C ASP A 469 -20.85 30.40 -18.84
N PRO A 470 -21.61 29.31 -19.08
CA PRO A 470 -21.68 28.19 -18.16
C PRO A 470 -20.31 27.68 -17.70
N GLN A 471 -19.29 27.65 -18.56
CA GLN A 471 -17.96 27.10 -18.20
C GLN A 471 -17.27 27.89 -17.08
N ASP A 472 -17.51 29.20 -17.01
CA ASP A 472 -16.88 30.13 -16.08
C ASP A 472 -17.75 30.42 -14.83
N ASN A 473 -18.88 29.71 -14.70
CA ASN A 473 -19.97 30.10 -13.81
C ASN A 473 -20.71 28.89 -13.19
N VAL A 474 -20.48 28.61 -11.90
CA VAL A 474 -21.02 27.40 -11.23
C VAL A 474 -22.55 27.35 -11.17
N LEU A 475 -23.24 28.51 -11.06
CA LEU A 475 -24.71 28.55 -11.13
C LEU A 475 -25.19 28.09 -12.51
N MET A 476 -24.54 28.57 -13.57
CA MET A 476 -24.89 28.18 -14.94
C MET A 476 -24.39 26.77 -15.32
N ARG A 477 -23.32 26.23 -14.69
CA ARG A 477 -23.03 24.78 -14.77
C ARG A 477 -24.14 23.94 -14.15
N MET A 478 -24.72 24.37 -13.03
CA MET A 478 -25.82 23.65 -12.39
C MET A 478 -27.06 23.62 -13.27
N VAL A 479 -27.41 24.74 -13.93
CA VAL A 479 -28.49 24.79 -14.94
C VAL A 479 -28.25 23.77 -16.06
N GLU A 480 -27.06 23.80 -16.68
CA GLU A 480 -26.69 22.84 -17.74
C GLU A 480 -26.74 21.37 -17.29
N TRP A 481 -26.37 21.08 -16.04
CA TRP A 481 -26.41 19.72 -15.51
C TRP A 481 -27.84 19.23 -15.24
N VAL A 482 -28.72 20.11 -14.73
CA VAL A 482 -30.11 19.78 -14.37
C VAL A 482 -31.05 19.74 -15.57
N GLU A 483 -30.89 20.66 -16.52
CA GLU A 483 -31.79 20.79 -17.69
C GLU A 483 -31.31 19.98 -18.90
N ASN A 484 -29.99 19.93 -19.14
CA ASN A 484 -29.41 19.25 -20.32
C ASN A 484 -28.62 17.97 -19.97
N GLY A 485 -28.41 17.66 -18.69
CA GLY A 485 -27.58 16.53 -18.25
C GLY A 485 -26.06 16.78 -18.29
N ASN A 486 -25.63 17.98 -18.72
CA ASN A 486 -24.23 18.31 -19.02
C ASN A 486 -23.41 18.66 -17.77
N GLY A 487 -23.14 17.69 -16.90
CA GLY A 487 -22.39 17.88 -15.65
C GLY A 487 -20.94 18.40 -15.81
N PRO A 488 -20.42 19.18 -14.84
CA PRO A 488 -19.04 19.70 -14.87
C PRO A 488 -17.99 18.61 -14.58
N GLU A 489 -17.00 18.43 -15.45
CA GLU A 489 -15.76 17.69 -15.11
C GLU A 489 -14.70 18.60 -14.49
N THR A 490 -14.76 19.89 -14.83
CA THR A 490 -14.01 21.01 -14.24
C THR A 490 -14.96 22.19 -14.06
N ILE A 491 -14.55 23.18 -13.26
CA ILE A 491 -15.16 24.51 -13.23
C ILE A 491 -14.06 25.54 -13.52
N ARG A 492 -14.25 26.44 -14.48
CA ARG A 492 -13.20 27.41 -14.81
C ARG A 492 -13.20 28.56 -13.83
N GLY A 493 -12.03 28.82 -13.26
CA GLY A 493 -11.76 30.00 -12.47
C GLY A 493 -10.85 30.97 -13.21
N THR A 494 -10.98 32.26 -12.88
CA THR A 494 -10.18 33.36 -13.43
C THR A 494 -9.59 34.20 -12.30
N LYS A 495 -8.44 34.83 -12.52
CA LYS A 495 -7.97 36.02 -11.78
C LYS A 495 -7.67 37.15 -12.76
N TYR A 496 -8.00 38.38 -12.39
CA TYR A 496 -7.62 39.58 -13.15
C TYR A 496 -6.39 40.24 -12.50
N VAL A 497 -5.59 40.94 -13.29
CA VAL A 497 -4.37 41.62 -12.80
C VAL A 497 -4.77 42.66 -11.75
N ASN A 498 -4.21 42.54 -10.53
CA ASN A 498 -4.61 43.33 -9.35
C ASN A 498 -6.13 43.26 -9.03
N ASP A 499 -6.78 42.16 -9.42
CA ASP A 499 -8.23 41.92 -9.37
C ASP A 499 -9.09 42.96 -10.13
N ASP A 500 -8.45 43.76 -10.99
CA ASP A 500 -9.07 44.78 -11.84
C ASP A 500 -9.31 44.24 -13.26
N ARG A 501 -10.57 44.03 -13.60
CA ARG A 501 -11.04 43.55 -14.91
C ARG A 501 -10.51 44.37 -16.10
N SER A 502 -10.21 45.66 -15.89
CA SER A 502 -9.71 46.56 -16.93
C SER A 502 -8.22 46.37 -17.25
N GLN A 503 -7.46 45.75 -16.34
CA GLN A 503 -6.04 45.44 -16.52
C GLN A 503 -5.81 44.09 -17.25
N GLY A 504 -6.86 43.29 -17.41
CA GLY A 504 -6.85 42.02 -18.15
C GLY A 504 -6.70 40.79 -17.25
N VAL A 505 -6.79 39.61 -17.86
CA VAL A 505 -6.68 38.32 -17.17
C VAL A 505 -5.23 38.03 -16.83
N GLU A 506 -4.98 37.69 -15.57
CA GLU A 506 -3.66 37.28 -15.05
C GLU A 506 -3.46 35.77 -15.10
N LEU A 507 -4.52 35.03 -14.77
CA LEU A 507 -4.48 33.59 -14.51
C LEU A 507 -5.83 32.96 -14.87
N VAL A 508 -5.80 31.78 -15.50
CA VAL A 508 -6.96 30.92 -15.73
C VAL A 508 -6.62 29.50 -15.29
N ARG A 509 -7.52 28.86 -14.53
CA ARG A 509 -7.39 27.46 -14.10
C ARG A 509 -8.71 26.72 -14.31
N GLU A 510 -8.62 25.48 -14.75
CA GLU A 510 -9.74 24.54 -14.78
C GLU A 510 -9.69 23.72 -13.48
N HIS A 511 -10.55 24.07 -12.52
CA HIS A 511 -10.49 23.49 -11.19
C HIS A 511 -11.02 22.06 -11.19
N CYS A 512 -10.23 21.14 -10.62
CA CYS A 512 -10.46 19.71 -10.72
C CYS A 512 -11.60 19.22 -9.82
N LYS A 513 -12.39 18.30 -10.36
CA LYS A 513 -13.37 17.51 -9.61
C LYS A 513 -12.66 16.46 -8.73
N TYR A 514 -12.83 16.56 -7.42
CA TYR A 514 -12.29 15.61 -6.42
C TYR A 514 -12.76 14.16 -6.72
N PRO A 515 -11.91 13.13 -6.54
CA PRO A 515 -10.55 13.15 -6.00
C PRO A 515 -9.44 13.41 -7.04
N LYS A 516 -9.76 13.91 -8.24
CA LYS A 516 -8.73 14.36 -9.20
C LYS A 516 -7.98 15.58 -8.64
N ARG A 517 -6.71 15.72 -9.00
CA ARG A 517 -5.83 16.82 -8.62
C ARG A 517 -5.33 17.52 -9.88
N SER A 518 -5.18 18.84 -9.83
CA SER A 518 -4.50 19.59 -10.87
C SER A 518 -3.02 19.20 -10.85
N THR A 519 -2.39 19.12 -12.02
CA THR A 519 -0.95 18.87 -12.16
C THR A 519 -0.39 19.71 -13.30
N ILE A 520 0.74 20.36 -13.08
CA ILE A 520 1.40 21.18 -14.11
C ILE A 520 2.00 20.28 -15.19
N VAL A 521 1.81 20.64 -16.47
CA VAL A 521 2.45 20.00 -17.63
C VAL A 521 3.33 20.97 -18.42
N ASP A 522 3.14 22.29 -18.28
CA ASP A 522 4.06 23.32 -18.78
C ASP A 522 4.28 24.44 -17.75
N PRO A 523 5.25 24.28 -16.82
CA PRO A 523 5.57 25.30 -15.81
C PRO A 523 5.94 26.68 -16.38
N ALA A 524 6.39 26.77 -17.64
CA ALA A 524 6.72 28.05 -18.26
C ALA A 524 5.48 28.84 -18.71
N ASN A 525 4.29 28.24 -18.67
CA ASN A 525 3.02 28.84 -19.07
C ASN A 525 1.92 28.71 -18.01
N TYR A 526 2.28 28.49 -16.73
CA TYR A 526 1.35 28.13 -15.63
C TYR A 526 0.13 29.06 -15.42
N HIS A 527 0.20 30.31 -15.90
CA HIS A 527 -0.93 31.25 -15.96
C HIS A 527 -2.11 30.78 -16.83
N LYS A 528 -1.90 29.80 -17.72
CA LYS A 528 -2.88 29.32 -18.70
C LYS A 528 -3.52 28.00 -18.28
N ALA A 529 -4.78 27.78 -18.65
CA ALA A 529 -5.48 26.54 -18.38
C ALA A 529 -4.83 25.31 -19.05
N GLU A 530 -4.32 25.47 -20.27
CA GLU A 530 -3.72 24.36 -21.06
C GLU A 530 -2.33 23.95 -20.56
N ALA A 531 -1.75 24.69 -19.62
CA ALA A 531 -0.50 24.33 -18.95
C ALA A 531 -0.71 23.30 -17.82
N TRP A 532 -1.96 22.93 -17.52
CA TRP A 532 -2.34 22.03 -16.44
C TRP A 532 -3.17 20.84 -16.95
N ASN A 533 -3.22 19.75 -16.17
CA ASN A 533 -3.95 18.54 -16.47
C ASN A 533 -4.57 17.91 -15.22
N TRP A 534 -5.72 17.25 -15.37
CA TRP A 534 -6.55 16.70 -14.29
C TRP A 534 -6.25 15.20 -14.12
N LEU A 535 -5.23 14.88 -13.33
CA LEU A 535 -4.96 13.50 -13.00
C LEU A 535 -5.89 13.04 -11.88
N GLN A 536 -6.76 12.08 -12.21
CA GLN A 536 -7.22 11.12 -11.23
C GLN A 536 -5.98 10.35 -10.77
N GLN A 537 -5.71 10.30 -9.47
CA GLN A 537 -4.48 9.68 -8.97
C GLN A 537 -4.33 8.25 -9.50
N PRO A 538 -3.22 7.90 -10.19
CA PRO A 538 -2.55 6.66 -9.83
C PRO A 538 -2.19 6.80 -8.34
N ARG A 539 -2.76 5.92 -7.48
CA ARG A 539 -2.59 5.96 -6.02
C ARG A 539 -1.14 6.26 -5.67
N PHE A 540 -0.88 7.46 -5.10
CA PHE A 540 0.44 7.98 -4.74
C PHE A 540 1.62 7.23 -5.38
N THR A 541 2.01 7.61 -6.60
CA THR A 541 3.31 7.19 -7.17
C THR A 541 4.43 7.83 -6.36
N MET A 542 4.73 7.22 -5.20
CA MET A 542 5.86 7.59 -4.37
C MET A 542 7.13 7.48 -5.22
N PRO A 543 8.10 8.40 -5.06
CA PRO A 543 9.38 8.29 -5.75
C PRO A 543 9.96 6.89 -5.46
N PRO A 544 10.41 6.14 -6.49
CA PRO A 544 10.69 4.71 -6.36
C PRO A 544 11.56 4.39 -5.15
N PHE A 545 11.10 3.44 -4.34
CA PHE A 545 11.89 2.99 -3.20
C PHE A 545 13.23 2.47 -3.70
N LYS A 546 14.32 2.93 -3.07
CA LYS A 546 15.66 2.47 -3.43
C LYS A 546 15.80 1.00 -3.06
N ASP A 547 16.39 0.22 -3.96
CA ASP A 547 16.80 -1.18 -3.74
C ASP A 547 17.45 -1.39 -2.36
N ASP A 548 18.33 -0.48 -1.94
CA ASP A 548 19.05 -0.51 -0.65
C ASP A 548 18.15 -0.41 0.59
N HIS A 549 16.95 0.15 0.46
CA HIS A 549 16.09 0.58 1.58
C HIS A 549 14.89 -0.35 1.84
N ILE A 550 14.78 -1.49 1.14
CA ILE A 550 13.66 -2.43 1.29
C ILE A 550 13.99 -3.52 2.31
N LEU A 551 13.13 -3.72 3.32
CA LEU A 551 13.29 -4.78 4.32
C LEU A 551 12.39 -5.98 3.98
N ILE A 552 13.00 -7.14 3.71
CA ILE A 552 12.30 -8.40 3.51
C ILE A 552 12.36 -9.23 4.79
N ILE A 553 11.22 -9.75 5.23
CA ILE A 553 11.09 -10.69 6.35
C ILE A 553 10.26 -11.89 5.87
N ALA A 554 10.82 -13.10 5.95
CA ALA A 554 10.15 -14.36 5.68
C ALA A 554 10.15 -15.25 6.95
N PRO A 555 9.07 -15.18 7.77
CA PRO A 555 8.99 -15.91 9.03
C PRO A 555 8.80 -17.42 8.86
N GLY A 556 9.48 -18.19 9.69
CA GLY A 556 9.37 -19.64 9.78
C GLY A 556 9.46 -20.15 11.22
N SER A 557 8.89 -21.32 11.52
CA SER A 557 8.70 -21.81 12.90
C SER A 557 9.99 -22.06 13.70
N GLN A 558 11.13 -22.30 13.05
CA GLN A 558 12.43 -22.39 13.72
C GLN A 558 13.40 -21.27 13.32
N THR A 559 13.32 -20.80 12.08
CA THR A 559 14.23 -19.78 11.53
C THR A 559 13.45 -18.83 10.66
N THR A 560 13.65 -17.53 10.88
CA THR A 560 13.15 -16.44 10.04
C THR A 560 14.31 -15.93 9.19
N LEU A 561 14.06 -15.84 7.88
CA LEU A 561 15.01 -15.25 6.94
C LEU A 561 14.72 -13.76 6.80
N ALA A 562 15.72 -12.90 6.86
CA ALA A 562 15.53 -11.47 6.65
C ALA A 562 16.75 -10.80 6.01
N GLN A 563 16.49 -9.68 5.32
CA GLN A 563 17.50 -8.88 4.63
C GLN A 563 16.99 -7.45 4.45
N LEU A 564 17.83 -6.46 4.76
CA LEU A 564 17.68 -5.09 4.27
C LEU A 564 18.48 -4.96 2.97
N GLY A 565 17.86 -4.43 1.91
CA GLY A 565 18.48 -4.20 0.61
C GLY A 565 18.26 -5.30 -0.44
N LEU A 566 18.27 -4.92 -1.71
CA LEU A 566 18.16 -5.79 -2.88
C LEU A 566 19.46 -5.79 -3.73
N PRO A 567 20.35 -6.78 -3.57
CA PRO A 567 21.55 -6.91 -4.41
C PRO A 567 21.21 -7.11 -5.89
N GLU A 568 22.03 -6.56 -6.80
CA GLU A 568 21.79 -6.62 -8.26
C GLU A 568 21.64 -8.05 -8.82
N SER A 569 22.32 -9.03 -8.22
CA SER A 569 22.26 -10.46 -8.58
C SER A 569 21.24 -11.30 -7.81
N PHE A 570 20.57 -10.72 -6.80
CA PHE A 570 19.77 -11.37 -5.74
C PHE A 570 20.47 -12.54 -5.04
N THR A 571 20.85 -12.36 -3.78
CA THR A 571 21.54 -13.40 -2.97
C THR A 571 20.56 -14.23 -2.14
N PRO A 572 20.97 -15.40 -1.64
CA PRO A 572 20.35 -16.01 -0.45
C PRO A 572 20.31 -15.03 0.74
N ALA A 573 19.38 -15.24 1.66
CA ALA A 573 19.14 -14.32 2.79
C ALA A 573 20.38 -14.08 3.65
N SER A 574 20.73 -12.79 3.85
CA SER A 574 21.93 -12.40 4.60
C SER A 574 21.88 -12.73 6.10
N HIS A 575 20.69 -12.68 6.72
CA HIS A 575 20.51 -12.99 8.14
C HIS A 575 19.47 -14.10 8.38
N ARG A 576 19.74 -14.92 9.40
CA ARG A 576 18.97 -16.11 9.76
C ARG A 576 18.70 -16.09 11.26
N PHE A 577 17.56 -15.55 11.66
CA PHE A 577 17.18 -15.38 13.06
C PHE A 577 16.53 -16.66 13.59
N PRO A 578 16.99 -17.26 14.69
CA PRO A 578 16.22 -18.26 15.42
C PRO A 578 14.89 -17.64 15.86
N THR A 579 13.76 -18.24 15.48
CA THR A 579 12.43 -17.66 15.74
C THR A 579 11.99 -17.91 17.19
N ARG A 580 12.72 -17.33 18.15
CA ARG A 580 12.51 -17.49 19.60
C ARG A 580 12.67 -16.16 20.34
N VAL A 581 12.01 -16.06 21.49
CA VAL A 581 12.21 -15.01 22.50
C VAL A 581 12.13 -15.62 23.90
N PHE A 582 12.62 -14.93 24.91
CA PHE A 582 12.56 -15.32 26.31
C PHE A 582 11.66 -14.34 27.08
N ALA A 583 10.96 -14.79 28.11
CA ALA A 583 10.24 -13.87 29.00
C ALA A 583 11.23 -13.11 29.88
N ALA A 584 11.09 -11.79 29.97
CA ALA A 584 11.93 -10.97 30.82
C ALA A 584 11.63 -11.21 32.32
N PRO A 585 12.56 -10.85 33.25
CA PRO A 585 12.35 -11.01 34.69
C PRO A 585 11.13 -10.29 35.28
N ASP A 586 10.55 -9.31 34.55
CA ASP A 586 9.34 -8.58 34.97
C ASP A 586 8.02 -9.34 34.67
N GLY A 587 8.09 -10.42 33.88
CA GLY A 587 6.94 -11.22 33.46
C GLY A 587 6.01 -10.52 32.45
N LYS A 588 6.44 -9.43 31.80
CA LYS A 588 5.62 -8.63 30.87
C LYS A 588 6.31 -8.31 29.54
N THR A 589 7.63 -8.15 29.50
CA THR A 589 8.38 -7.96 28.25
C THR A 589 9.03 -9.26 27.77
N PHE A 590 9.54 -9.24 26.53
CA PHE A 590 10.23 -10.36 25.91
C PHE A 590 11.59 -9.92 25.39
N GLU A 591 12.64 -10.72 25.64
CA GLU A 591 14.01 -10.47 25.22
C GLU A 591 14.46 -11.47 24.14
N PRO A 592 15.39 -11.10 23.23
CA PRO A 592 15.88 -12.01 22.19
C PRO A 592 16.86 -13.08 22.71
N HIS A 593 17.50 -12.83 23.86
CA HIS A 593 18.52 -13.69 24.47
C HIS A 593 18.17 -13.98 25.93
N LYS A 594 18.69 -15.09 26.49
CA LYS A 594 18.41 -15.46 27.88
C LYS A 594 19.36 -14.71 28.80
N ILE A 595 18.82 -13.77 29.59
CA ILE A 595 19.60 -13.01 30.56
C ILE A 595 19.71 -13.81 31.86
N ARG A 596 20.93 -14.05 32.35
CA ARG A 596 21.24 -14.72 33.62
C ARG A 596 21.97 -13.78 34.57
N ALA A 597 21.50 -13.67 35.81
CA ALA A 597 22.23 -12.99 36.87
C ALA A 597 23.34 -13.89 37.44
N VAL A 598 24.57 -13.39 37.49
CA VAL A 598 25.74 -14.09 38.06
C VAL A 598 26.28 -13.31 39.24
N LYS A 599 26.59 -13.99 40.35
CA LYS A 599 27.17 -13.37 41.54
C LYS A 599 28.69 -13.29 41.45
N LYS A 600 29.22 -12.14 41.87
CA LYS A 600 30.59 -11.69 41.69
C LYS A 600 31.49 -12.16 42.85
N ASP A 601 32.13 -13.32 42.69
CA ASP A 601 33.04 -13.88 43.70
C ASP A 601 34.26 -12.95 43.93
N THR A 602 34.29 -12.26 45.06
CA THR A 602 35.32 -11.26 45.40
C THR A 602 36.61 -11.89 45.93
N ALA A 603 37.38 -12.50 45.03
CA ALA A 603 38.72 -13.00 45.32
C ALA A 603 39.68 -11.86 45.66
N SER A 604 40.21 -11.86 46.89
CA SER A 604 40.91 -10.73 47.52
C SER A 604 42.24 -10.34 46.87
N THR A 605 42.41 -9.04 46.62
CA THR A 605 43.72 -8.35 46.68
C THR A 605 43.63 -7.19 47.65
N SER A 606 44.27 -7.31 48.82
CA SER A 606 44.43 -6.19 49.76
C SER A 606 45.57 -5.29 49.31
N ASP A 607 45.30 -3.99 49.15
CA ASP A 607 45.75 -3.03 50.16
C ASP A 607 45.01 -1.68 50.06
N ASP A 608 44.80 -1.11 51.25
CA ASP A 608 44.53 0.30 51.60
C ASP A 608 43.15 0.99 51.41
N VAL A 609 42.85 1.77 52.46
CA VAL A 609 41.77 2.76 52.70
C VAL A 609 40.30 2.29 52.72
N GLN A 610 39.71 2.36 53.92
CA GLN A 610 38.32 2.05 54.23
C GLN A 610 37.49 3.33 54.49
N MET A 611 36.39 3.52 53.74
CA MET A 611 35.25 4.38 54.11
C MET A 611 33.97 3.67 53.70
N GLY A 612 33.03 3.47 54.63
CA GLY A 612 31.91 2.53 54.45
C GLY A 612 30.57 3.16 54.05
N GLY A 613 29.73 2.37 53.40
CA GLY A 613 28.32 2.70 53.12
C GLY A 613 27.57 1.59 52.41
N ALA A 614 26.66 0.92 53.12
CA ALA A 614 25.62 -0.02 52.67
C ALA A 614 26.03 -1.20 51.75
N ASP A 615 25.82 -2.42 52.24
CA ASP A 615 25.97 -3.64 51.44
C ASP A 615 24.90 -3.71 50.33
N GLY A 616 25.33 -3.57 49.08
CA GLY A 616 24.55 -3.88 47.89
C GLY A 616 25.19 -5.05 47.15
N GLU A 617 24.45 -6.14 46.95
CA GLU A 617 24.91 -7.25 46.11
C GLU A 617 24.81 -6.86 44.63
N GLU A 618 25.94 -6.50 44.01
CA GLU A 618 26.02 -6.32 42.55
C GLU A 618 25.88 -7.68 41.85
N GLU A 619 24.69 -7.96 41.33
CA GLU A 619 24.45 -9.07 40.40
C GLU A 619 24.74 -8.61 38.98
N GLU A 620 25.62 -9.33 38.27
CA GLU A 620 26.03 -9.00 36.90
C GLU A 620 25.16 -9.79 35.91
N LEU A 621 24.45 -9.08 35.02
CA LEU A 621 23.55 -9.67 34.04
C LEU A 621 24.33 -10.07 32.78
N ILE A 622 24.38 -11.36 32.49
CA ILE A 622 25.08 -11.94 31.33
C ILE A 622 24.03 -12.49 30.35
N GLU A 623 24.14 -12.10 29.09
CA GLU A 623 23.37 -12.68 27.98
C GLU A 623 23.98 -14.02 27.55
N ASP A 624 23.14 -15.06 27.47
CA ASP A 624 23.49 -16.38 26.93
C ASP A 624 22.74 -16.59 25.59
N PRO A 625 23.41 -16.43 24.43
CA PRO A 625 22.74 -16.52 23.13
C PRO A 625 22.39 -17.95 22.70
N GLU A 626 23.14 -18.95 23.17
CA GLU A 626 23.04 -20.33 22.69
C GLU A 626 21.97 -21.15 23.43
N ASP A 627 21.74 -20.88 24.72
CA ASP A 627 20.78 -21.61 25.55
C ASP A 627 19.33 -21.56 25.00
N GLU A 628 18.70 -22.72 24.87
CA GLU A 628 17.30 -22.86 24.42
C GLU A 628 16.31 -23.09 25.58
N GLU A 629 16.79 -23.32 26.80
CA GLU A 629 15.96 -23.70 27.95
C GLU A 629 15.07 -22.53 28.39
N GLY A 630 13.76 -22.69 28.23
CA GLY A 630 12.77 -21.63 28.51
C GLY A 630 12.42 -20.75 27.31
N ALA A 631 12.97 -21.02 26.13
CA ALA A 631 12.66 -20.28 24.90
C ALA A 631 11.18 -20.42 24.49
N ILE A 632 10.54 -19.28 24.21
CA ILE A 632 9.18 -19.17 23.68
C ILE A 632 9.27 -19.05 22.16
N TRP A 633 8.70 -20.03 21.47
CA TRP A 633 8.60 -20.07 20.01
C TRP A 633 7.22 -19.52 19.58
N PRO A 634 7.13 -18.29 19.04
CA PRO A 634 5.85 -17.67 18.69
C PRO A 634 5.15 -18.31 17.48
N LEU A 635 5.88 -19.04 16.63
CA LEU A 635 5.36 -19.70 15.43
C LEU A 635 5.48 -21.23 15.50
N LYS A 636 4.37 -21.98 15.36
CA LYS A 636 4.37 -23.47 15.28
C LYS A 636 3.48 -23.96 14.15
N GLU A 637 3.91 -24.97 13.38
CA GLU A 637 3.27 -25.33 12.10
C GLU A 637 2.97 -24.11 11.19
N GLY A 638 3.79 -23.04 11.26
CA GLY A 638 3.55 -21.75 10.58
C GLY A 638 2.46 -20.85 11.17
N ARG A 639 1.71 -21.29 12.19
CA ARG A 639 0.69 -20.51 12.90
C ARG A 639 1.29 -19.62 13.97
N ILE A 640 0.69 -18.45 14.21
CA ILE A 640 1.02 -17.57 15.33
C ILE A 640 0.33 -18.10 16.60
N GLU A 641 1.12 -18.65 17.51
CA GLU A 641 0.65 -19.21 18.79
C GLU A 641 0.74 -18.15 19.91
N ASN A 642 1.69 -17.22 19.82
CA ASN A 642 1.86 -16.12 20.77
C ASN A 642 2.16 -14.82 20.00
N LEU A 643 1.13 -14.02 19.77
CA LEU A 643 1.20 -12.78 18.98
C LEU A 643 2.06 -11.69 19.65
N PRO A 644 1.96 -11.40 20.97
CA PRO A 644 2.88 -10.50 21.67
C PRO A 644 4.36 -10.92 21.57
N ALA A 645 4.67 -12.22 21.70
CA ALA A 645 6.03 -12.72 21.51
C ALA A 645 6.50 -12.57 20.05
N PHE A 646 5.59 -12.70 19.07
CA PHE A 646 5.90 -12.46 17.66
C PHE A 646 6.18 -10.99 17.36
N TYR A 647 5.46 -10.06 18.00
CA TYR A 647 5.70 -8.61 17.91
C TYR A 647 7.09 -8.23 18.43
N ALA A 648 7.46 -8.70 19.62
CA ALA A 648 8.80 -8.47 20.18
C ALA A 648 9.91 -9.06 19.29
N PHE A 649 9.69 -10.25 18.73
CA PHE A 649 10.61 -10.86 17.77
C PHE A 649 10.78 -10.03 16.48
N LEU A 650 9.68 -9.53 15.91
CA LEU A 650 9.72 -8.66 14.72
C LEU A 650 10.40 -7.32 15.01
N GLU A 651 10.22 -6.74 16.20
CA GLU A 651 10.97 -5.56 16.66
C GLU A 651 12.48 -5.83 16.73
N HIS A 652 12.91 -6.95 17.31
CA HIS A 652 14.31 -7.35 17.33
C HIS A 652 14.88 -7.45 15.92
N VAL A 653 14.20 -8.14 14.99
CA VAL A 653 14.62 -8.25 13.58
C VAL A 653 14.79 -6.86 12.94
N LYS A 654 13.86 -5.91 13.14
CA LYS A 654 14.03 -4.54 12.63
C LYS A 654 15.20 -3.81 13.28
N ALA A 655 15.41 -3.99 14.59
CA ALA A 655 16.48 -3.34 15.34
C ALA A 655 17.87 -3.79 14.87
N THR A 656 18.07 -5.09 14.59
CA THR A 656 19.35 -5.62 14.09
C THR A 656 19.81 -4.97 12.79
N PHE A 657 18.88 -4.63 11.88
CA PHE A 657 19.21 -3.93 10.62
C PHE A 657 19.35 -2.41 10.77
N ASN A 658 19.06 -1.83 11.95
CA ASN A 658 18.97 -0.39 12.19
C ASN A 658 18.15 0.35 11.10
N ALA A 659 17.07 -0.29 10.63
CA ALA A 659 16.38 0.13 9.40
C ALA A 659 15.78 1.55 9.55
N PRO A 660 16.06 2.51 8.63
CA PRO A 660 15.50 3.85 8.66
C PRO A 660 13.97 3.90 8.72
N LEU A 661 13.41 5.06 9.09
CA LEU A 661 11.94 5.24 9.13
C LEU A 661 11.30 5.08 7.72
N HIS A 662 12.00 5.54 6.67
CA HIS A 662 11.55 5.40 5.27
C HIS A 662 11.90 4.03 4.64
N THR A 663 11.80 2.95 5.40
CA THR A 663 12.02 1.57 4.93
C THR A 663 10.68 0.86 4.67
N PRO A 664 10.27 0.63 3.41
CA PRO A 664 9.14 -0.26 3.10
C PRO A 664 9.43 -1.71 3.53
N VAL A 665 8.38 -2.45 3.88
CA VAL A 665 8.46 -3.83 4.40
C VAL A 665 7.75 -4.81 3.48
N MET A 666 8.45 -5.88 3.10
CA MET A 666 7.88 -7.08 2.49
C MET A 666 7.80 -8.18 3.56
N LEU A 667 6.60 -8.56 3.97
CA LEU A 667 6.36 -9.65 4.93
C LEU A 667 5.76 -10.86 4.22
N ILE A 668 6.42 -12.02 4.30
CA ILE A 668 5.88 -13.24 3.71
C ILE A 668 4.87 -13.89 4.66
N ALA A 669 3.61 -14.01 4.23
CA ALA A 669 2.57 -14.70 4.96
C ALA A 669 2.72 -16.22 4.86
N GLN A 670 2.52 -16.89 6.00
CA GLN A 670 2.44 -18.34 6.07
C GLN A 670 1.04 -18.83 5.65
N PRO A 671 0.92 -19.99 4.97
CA PRO A 671 -0.33 -20.53 4.39
C PRO A 671 -1.57 -20.68 5.29
N CYS A 672 -1.41 -20.47 6.59
CA CYS A 672 -2.41 -20.69 7.63
C CYS A 672 -2.68 -19.47 8.52
N TRP A 673 -2.17 -18.29 8.14
CA TRP A 673 -2.57 -17.02 8.75
C TRP A 673 -4.01 -16.65 8.35
N THR A 674 -4.73 -15.99 9.23
CA THR A 674 -6.11 -15.53 8.99
C THR A 674 -6.13 -14.06 8.58
N ALA A 675 -7.24 -13.61 7.99
CA ALA A 675 -7.46 -12.18 7.67
C ALA A 675 -7.18 -11.28 8.88
N LYS A 676 -7.67 -11.66 10.07
CA LYS A 676 -7.36 -10.97 11.32
C LYS A 676 -5.86 -10.94 11.64
N ASN A 677 -5.09 -12.00 11.37
CA ASN A 677 -3.65 -11.96 11.60
C ASN A 677 -2.96 -10.95 10.66
N HIS A 678 -3.46 -10.76 9.44
CA HIS A 678 -2.95 -9.73 8.53
C HIS A 678 -3.33 -8.33 9.03
N GLU A 679 -4.54 -8.11 9.54
CA GLU A 679 -4.95 -6.84 10.19
C GLU A 679 -4.11 -6.52 11.43
N ASP A 680 -3.98 -7.49 12.35
CA ASP A 680 -3.20 -7.38 13.60
C ASP A 680 -1.73 -7.00 13.29
N LEU A 681 -1.10 -7.71 12.33
CA LEU A 681 0.28 -7.45 11.89
C LEU A 681 0.43 -6.13 11.13
N THR A 682 -0.52 -5.77 10.27
CA THR A 682 -0.56 -4.49 9.55
C THR A 682 -0.62 -3.32 10.54
N GLN A 683 -1.53 -3.38 11.52
CA GLN A 683 -1.61 -2.37 12.57
C GLN A 683 -0.29 -2.26 13.34
N PHE A 684 0.27 -3.38 13.78
CA PHE A 684 1.53 -3.41 14.52
C PHE A 684 2.68 -2.79 13.71
N ILE A 685 2.90 -3.23 12.47
CA ILE A 685 3.99 -2.73 11.63
C ILE A 685 3.84 -1.23 11.36
N PHE A 686 2.65 -0.75 10.98
CA PHE A 686 2.47 0.68 10.71
C PHE A 686 2.59 1.56 11.96
N GLN A 687 2.05 1.14 13.11
CA GLN A 687 2.12 1.93 14.34
C GLN A 687 3.51 1.87 14.99
N ARG A 688 4.18 0.71 14.97
CA ARG A 688 5.45 0.48 15.67
C ARG A 688 6.68 0.73 14.82
N PHE A 689 6.71 0.25 13.57
CA PHE A 689 7.87 0.43 12.68
C PHE A 689 7.86 1.78 11.98
N LYS A 690 6.68 2.43 11.90
CA LYS A 690 6.44 3.70 11.19
C LYS A 690 6.84 3.67 9.70
N THR A 691 6.71 2.51 9.08
CA THR A 691 7.06 2.30 7.66
C THR A 691 6.18 3.12 6.71
N PRO A 692 6.72 3.61 5.56
CA PRO A 692 5.92 4.25 4.52
C PRO A 692 5.02 3.26 3.76
N ALA A 693 5.38 1.97 3.69
CA ALA A 693 4.60 0.97 2.94
C ALA A 693 4.83 -0.48 3.43
N LEU A 694 3.77 -1.29 3.36
CA LEU A 694 3.77 -2.71 3.73
C LEU A 694 3.14 -3.55 2.62
N CYS A 695 3.87 -4.54 2.12
CA CYS A 695 3.31 -5.63 1.33
C CYS A 695 3.29 -6.90 2.20
N ILE A 696 2.15 -7.59 2.22
CA ILE A 696 2.06 -8.95 2.78
C ILE A 696 1.81 -9.90 1.60
N LEU A 697 2.72 -10.85 1.39
CA LEU A 697 2.74 -11.73 0.20
C LEU A 697 2.69 -13.20 0.61
N ASP A 698 1.80 -14.01 0.04
CA ASP A 698 1.76 -15.44 0.36
C ASP A 698 3.02 -16.19 -0.14
N SER A 699 3.60 -17.03 0.73
CA SER A 699 4.75 -17.91 0.46
C SER A 699 4.72 -18.67 -0.89
N ALA A 700 3.53 -19.14 -1.33
CA ALA A 700 3.37 -19.87 -2.58
C ALA A 700 3.36 -18.93 -3.80
N ILE A 701 2.69 -17.77 -3.69
CA ILE A 701 2.74 -16.73 -4.73
C ILE A 701 4.18 -16.24 -4.88
N SER A 702 4.88 -15.97 -3.77
CA SER A 702 6.30 -15.62 -3.77
C SER A 702 7.14 -16.68 -4.52
N THR A 703 6.94 -17.97 -4.22
CA THR A 703 7.63 -19.06 -4.94
C THR A 703 7.32 -19.07 -6.44
N SER A 704 6.11 -18.69 -6.86
CA SER A 704 5.75 -18.58 -8.28
C SER A 704 6.48 -17.42 -9.00
N TYR A 705 6.71 -16.29 -8.31
CA TYR A 705 7.59 -15.20 -8.80
C TYR A 705 9.03 -15.67 -8.98
N ALA A 706 9.56 -16.50 -8.06
CA ALA A 706 10.93 -17.00 -8.15
C ALA A 706 11.19 -17.84 -9.42
N PHE A 707 10.19 -18.59 -9.88
CA PHE A 707 10.23 -19.39 -11.10
C PHE A 707 9.63 -18.69 -12.34
N ALA A 708 9.06 -17.48 -12.18
CA ALA A 708 8.31 -16.74 -13.19
C ALA A 708 7.11 -17.51 -13.80
N LEU A 709 6.37 -18.26 -12.97
CA LEU A 709 5.26 -19.12 -13.40
C LEU A 709 3.90 -18.54 -13.01
N GLN A 710 3.06 -18.21 -14.00
CA GLN A 710 1.68 -17.75 -13.78
C GLN A 710 0.76 -18.86 -13.21
N ASN A 711 0.96 -20.10 -13.64
CA ASN A 711 0.14 -21.26 -13.30
C ASN A 711 1.08 -22.40 -12.84
N ALA A 712 0.97 -22.84 -11.58
CA ALA A 712 1.89 -23.80 -10.96
C ALA A 712 1.30 -24.49 -9.72
N THR A 713 1.84 -25.66 -9.35
CA THR A 713 1.55 -26.29 -8.05
C THR A 713 2.78 -26.25 -7.16
N ILE A 714 2.72 -25.46 -6.09
CA ILE A 714 3.81 -25.29 -5.12
C ILE A 714 3.64 -26.31 -3.99
N ILE A 715 4.72 -27.03 -3.67
CA ILE A 715 4.82 -28.04 -2.62
C ILE A 715 5.99 -27.64 -1.70
N ASP A 716 5.70 -26.96 -0.59
CA ASP A 716 6.70 -26.58 0.42
C ASP A 716 6.81 -27.67 1.47
N VAL A 717 7.95 -28.37 1.48
CA VAL A 717 8.27 -29.41 2.47
C VAL A 717 8.96 -28.75 3.67
N GLY A 718 8.15 -28.12 4.51
CA GLY A 718 8.57 -27.40 5.70
C GLY A 718 9.04 -28.28 6.86
N PHE A 719 9.05 -27.71 8.07
CA PHE A 719 9.59 -28.37 9.27
C PHE A 719 8.62 -29.39 9.89
N GLU A 720 7.40 -28.97 10.26
CA GLU A 720 6.36 -29.83 10.92
C GLU A 720 5.18 -30.19 10.00
N LYS A 721 5.16 -29.64 8.78
CA LYS A 721 4.05 -29.74 7.82
C LYS A 721 4.57 -29.75 6.38
N VAL A 722 3.71 -30.16 5.47
CA VAL A 722 3.86 -29.91 4.02
C VAL A 722 2.65 -29.09 3.56
N ASP A 723 2.90 -27.90 3.03
CA ASP A 723 1.87 -27.05 2.43
C ASP A 723 1.87 -27.27 0.91
N VAL A 724 0.67 -27.46 0.35
CA VAL A 724 0.47 -27.61 -1.10
C VAL A 724 -0.50 -26.55 -1.57
N THR A 725 -0.08 -25.69 -2.48
CA THR A 725 -0.89 -24.58 -3.01
C THR A 725 -0.87 -24.60 -4.54
N ALA A 726 -2.05 -24.64 -5.16
CA ALA A 726 -2.19 -24.44 -6.60
C ALA A 726 -2.36 -22.94 -6.85
N VAL A 727 -1.44 -22.37 -7.64
CA VAL A 727 -1.47 -20.99 -8.11
C VAL A 727 -1.98 -20.99 -9.55
N ALA A 728 -2.95 -20.13 -9.86
CA ALA A 728 -3.42 -19.90 -11.21
C ALA A 728 -3.53 -18.39 -11.46
N ASP A 729 -2.96 -17.92 -12.56
CA ASP A 729 -2.85 -16.51 -12.93
C ASP A 729 -2.31 -15.61 -11.78
N PHE A 730 -1.31 -16.12 -11.05
CA PHE A 730 -0.73 -15.56 -9.81
C PHE A 730 -1.66 -15.47 -8.57
N GLN A 731 -2.88 -16.04 -8.60
CA GLN A 731 -3.80 -16.12 -7.46
C GLN A 731 -3.89 -17.54 -6.87
N ILE A 732 -4.37 -17.68 -5.63
CA ILE A 732 -4.50 -18.98 -4.93
C ILE A 732 -5.78 -19.69 -5.36
N ALA A 733 -5.66 -20.59 -6.33
CA ALA A 733 -6.76 -21.38 -6.85
C ALA A 733 -7.09 -22.64 -6.02
N GLY A 734 -6.25 -23.00 -5.05
CA GLY A 734 -6.51 -24.11 -4.12
C GLY A 734 -5.38 -24.33 -3.11
N ARG A 735 -5.70 -24.88 -1.93
CA ARG A 735 -4.72 -25.16 -0.88
C ARG A 735 -5.06 -26.42 -0.07
N GLY A 736 -4.03 -27.18 0.28
CA GLY A 736 -4.09 -28.34 1.18
C GLY A 736 -2.85 -28.38 2.08
N ILE A 737 -2.98 -28.93 3.28
CA ILE A 737 -1.89 -29.00 4.27
C ILE A 737 -1.85 -30.41 4.87
N VAL A 738 -0.68 -31.05 4.82
CA VAL A 738 -0.39 -32.27 5.58
C VAL A 738 0.23 -31.84 6.91
N ARG A 739 -0.41 -32.17 8.04
CA ARG A 739 0.07 -31.86 9.40
C ARG A 739 0.84 -33.04 10.00
N GLY A 740 1.74 -32.76 10.93
CA GLY A 740 2.60 -33.78 11.54
C GLY A 740 3.54 -34.45 10.52
N SER A 741 3.90 -33.73 9.45
CA SER A 741 4.78 -34.18 8.37
C SER A 741 6.03 -33.29 8.31
N GLY A 742 6.63 -33.09 7.13
CA GLY A 742 7.81 -32.24 6.98
C GLY A 742 9.10 -32.89 7.53
N GLY A 743 10.14 -32.08 7.67
CA GLY A 743 11.47 -32.52 8.09
C GLY A 743 11.52 -33.23 9.46
N GLU A 744 10.76 -32.76 10.44
CA GLU A 744 10.74 -33.30 11.82
C GLU A 744 9.99 -34.64 11.91
N ALA A 745 8.96 -34.87 11.10
CA ALA A 745 8.31 -36.19 11.04
C ALA A 745 9.28 -37.27 10.54
N MET A 746 10.11 -36.93 9.55
CA MET A 746 11.15 -37.82 9.04
C MET A 746 12.29 -38.02 10.07
N THR A 747 12.59 -37.03 10.93
CA THR A 747 13.47 -37.20 12.09
C THR A 747 12.88 -38.19 13.09
N ARG A 748 11.61 -38.03 13.42
CA ARG A 748 10.89 -38.86 14.39
C ARG A 748 10.80 -40.32 13.94
N LYS A 749 10.53 -40.57 12.65
CA LYS A 749 10.53 -41.93 12.09
C LYS A 749 11.93 -42.56 12.12
N LEU A 750 12.99 -41.79 11.85
CA LEU A 750 14.37 -42.28 12.01
C LEU A 750 14.75 -42.55 13.47
N MET A 751 14.25 -41.77 14.44
CA MET A 751 14.45 -42.06 15.87
C MET A 751 13.70 -43.33 16.29
N GLU A 752 12.45 -43.51 15.88
CA GLU A 752 11.66 -44.74 16.13
C GLU A 752 12.36 -45.99 15.57
N LEU A 753 12.79 -45.95 14.30
CA LEU A 753 13.47 -47.07 13.65
C LEU A 753 14.87 -47.36 14.20
N LEU A 754 15.51 -46.40 14.88
CA LEU A 754 16.86 -46.51 15.44
C LEU A 754 16.91 -46.47 16.97
N GLU A 755 15.77 -46.56 17.66
CA GLU A 755 15.67 -46.59 19.13
C GLU A 755 16.59 -47.68 19.73
N THR A 756 16.67 -48.83 19.05
CA THR A 756 17.54 -49.97 19.39
C THR A 756 19.06 -49.69 19.32
N LYS A 757 19.47 -48.46 19.01
CA LYS A 757 20.88 -48.03 18.84
C LYS A 757 21.20 -46.71 19.57
N ASP A 758 20.40 -46.33 20.58
CA ASP A 758 20.59 -45.12 21.41
C ASP A 758 20.75 -43.82 20.60
N PHE A 759 19.94 -43.66 19.54
CA PHE A 759 20.04 -42.56 18.58
C PHE A 759 19.36 -41.28 19.10
N THR A 760 20.10 -40.18 19.23
CA THR A 760 19.54 -38.88 19.64
C THR A 760 18.93 -38.10 18.48
N ARG A 761 18.11 -37.08 18.78
CA ARG A 761 17.51 -36.19 17.77
C ARG A 761 18.54 -35.52 16.87
N ASN A 762 19.66 -35.05 17.45
CA ASN A 762 20.73 -34.40 16.68
C ASN A 762 21.46 -35.41 15.77
N MET A 763 21.62 -36.65 16.22
CA MET A 763 22.15 -37.75 15.39
C MET A 763 21.20 -38.06 14.22
N ALA A 764 19.88 -38.06 14.45
CA ALA A 764 18.88 -38.25 13.40
C ALA A 764 18.82 -37.09 12.39
N GLU A 765 18.96 -35.83 12.84
CA GLU A 765 19.11 -34.66 11.96
C GLU A 765 20.37 -34.74 11.08
N HIS A 766 21.51 -35.11 11.66
CA HIS A 766 22.76 -35.30 10.92
C HIS A 766 22.67 -36.49 9.96
N LEU A 767 21.92 -37.54 10.30
CA LEU A 767 21.65 -38.67 9.42
C LEU A 767 20.85 -38.27 8.18
N LYS A 768 19.75 -37.52 8.33
CA LYS A 768 18.94 -37.02 7.19
C LYS A 768 19.75 -36.20 6.18
N LYS A 769 20.71 -35.42 6.67
CA LYS A 769 21.61 -34.58 5.86
C LYS A 769 22.76 -35.36 5.21
N SER A 770 22.96 -36.63 5.56
CA SER A 770 24.10 -37.43 5.09
C SER A 770 23.79 -38.21 3.80
N LEU A 771 24.80 -38.36 2.94
CA LEU A 771 24.74 -39.06 1.64
C LEU A 771 24.32 -40.55 1.69
N ILE A 772 24.10 -41.13 2.87
CA ILE A 772 23.63 -42.51 3.05
C ILE A 772 22.13 -42.63 3.34
N CYS A 773 21.47 -41.53 3.75
CA CYS A 773 20.02 -41.46 3.94
C CYS A 773 19.37 -41.05 2.60
N GLU A 774 18.39 -41.83 2.14
CA GLU A 774 17.88 -41.73 0.76
C GLU A 774 16.47 -42.28 0.69
N ILE A 775 15.54 -41.58 0.04
CA ILE A 775 14.17 -42.03 -0.16
C ILE A 775 14.07 -42.69 -1.54
N LEU A 776 13.75 -43.99 -1.55
CA LEU A 776 13.72 -44.79 -2.78
C LEU A 776 12.37 -44.65 -3.51
N PRO A 777 12.34 -44.61 -4.85
CA PRO A 777 11.09 -44.62 -5.61
C PRO A 777 10.26 -45.90 -5.37
N PRO A 778 8.92 -45.82 -5.41
CA PRO A 778 8.03 -46.97 -5.21
C PRO A 778 8.38 -48.16 -6.12
N GLY A 779 8.35 -49.37 -5.56
CA GLY A 779 8.70 -50.60 -6.27
C GLY A 779 10.20 -50.91 -6.36
N THR A 780 11.08 -50.05 -5.84
CA THR A 780 12.51 -50.37 -5.70
C THR A 780 12.69 -51.44 -4.61
N PRO A 781 13.25 -52.64 -4.91
CA PRO A 781 13.45 -53.67 -3.90
C PRO A 781 14.53 -53.25 -2.90
N MET A 782 14.28 -53.48 -1.61
CA MET A 782 15.24 -53.18 -0.54
C MET A 782 16.38 -54.21 -0.51
N PRO A 783 17.61 -53.83 -0.11
CA PRO A 783 18.75 -54.73 -0.08
C PRO A 783 18.59 -55.80 1.03
N GLY A 784 18.04 -56.95 0.65
CA GLY A 784 17.76 -58.08 1.55
C GLY A 784 16.34 -58.65 1.46
N THR A 785 15.46 -58.10 0.62
CA THR A 785 14.10 -58.65 0.41
C THR A 785 14.04 -59.55 -0.81
N ASP A 786 14.02 -60.87 -0.61
CA ASP A 786 13.66 -61.84 -1.66
C ASP A 786 12.15 -61.73 -1.96
N VAL A 787 11.80 -61.51 -3.22
CA VAL A 787 10.42 -61.56 -3.72
C VAL A 787 10.41 -62.43 -4.98
N ALA A 788 9.59 -63.49 -4.96
CA ALA A 788 9.60 -64.54 -5.97
C ALA A 788 8.57 -64.34 -7.10
N ASP A 789 8.78 -65.10 -8.18
CA ASP A 789 7.79 -65.54 -9.18
C ASP A 789 7.03 -64.49 -10.01
N VAL A 790 7.68 -64.05 -11.10
CA VAL A 790 7.07 -64.09 -12.46
C VAL A 790 8.12 -64.68 -13.43
N PRO A 791 7.77 -65.57 -14.39
CA PRO A 791 8.77 -66.44 -15.04
C PRO A 791 9.61 -65.79 -16.15
N MET A 792 10.77 -66.41 -16.42
CA MET A 792 11.62 -66.16 -17.60
C MET A 792 11.19 -66.99 -18.80
N ASP A 793 10.96 -66.32 -19.93
CA ASP A 793 11.15 -66.81 -21.31
C ASP A 793 11.75 -65.61 -22.09
N GLY A 794 12.68 -65.75 -23.04
CA GLY A 794 13.34 -66.97 -23.53
C GLY A 794 14.18 -66.65 -24.78
N ASP A 795 15.41 -66.15 -24.58
CA ASP A 795 16.50 -65.92 -25.56
C ASP A 795 16.21 -65.24 -26.92
N SER A 796 16.90 -64.11 -27.18
CA SER A 796 17.33 -63.79 -28.55
C SER A 796 18.71 -63.09 -28.58
N ASN A 797 19.62 -63.66 -29.36
CA ASN A 797 21.01 -63.20 -29.54
C ASN A 797 21.10 -62.37 -30.86
N PRO A 798 21.72 -61.18 -30.90
CA PRO A 798 21.47 -60.24 -32.01
C PRO A 798 22.43 -60.41 -33.21
N ALA A 799 22.00 -61.12 -34.26
CA ALA A 799 22.68 -61.09 -35.57
C ALA A 799 21.80 -61.58 -36.76
N ALA A 800 20.90 -60.73 -37.27
CA ALA A 800 20.25 -60.93 -38.59
C ALA A 800 19.85 -59.59 -39.22
N ALA A 801 20.61 -59.11 -40.20
CA ALA A 801 20.38 -57.82 -40.87
C ALA A 801 20.01 -58.00 -42.35
N ALA A 802 19.05 -57.19 -42.84
CA ALA A 802 18.53 -57.12 -44.21
C ALA A 802 17.80 -58.42 -44.69
N THR A 803 16.80 -58.37 -45.58
CA THR A 803 16.82 -57.77 -46.91
C THR A 803 15.40 -57.63 -47.50
N THR A 804 15.14 -56.59 -48.32
CA THR A 804 13.93 -56.35 -49.18
C THR A 804 12.56 -56.19 -48.46
N GLY A 805 11.56 -55.48 -49.03
CA GLY A 805 11.58 -54.71 -50.29
C GLY A 805 10.23 -54.17 -50.80
N ALA A 806 9.62 -53.21 -50.08
CA ALA A 806 8.65 -52.19 -50.53
C ALA A 806 7.32 -52.56 -51.25
N SER A 807 6.19 -52.24 -50.60
CA SER A 807 4.98 -51.56 -51.15
C SER A 807 3.98 -51.31 -49.99
N SER A 808 3.23 -50.20 -49.87
CA SER A 808 3.13 -48.96 -50.67
C SER A 808 2.84 -47.72 -49.77
N SER A 809 3.29 -46.53 -50.19
CA SER A 809 3.08 -45.20 -49.53
C SER A 809 1.59 -44.78 -49.47
N GLY A 810 1.10 -43.77 -48.74
CA GLY A 810 1.65 -42.59 -48.00
C GLY A 810 0.77 -41.35 -48.27
N PRO A 811 0.82 -40.19 -47.55
CA PRO A 811 1.82 -39.71 -46.59
C PRO A 811 1.29 -39.11 -45.25
N ASN A 812 2.22 -38.60 -44.41
CA ASN A 812 2.05 -37.63 -43.29
C ASN A 812 1.02 -37.88 -42.17
N VAL A 813 1.50 -38.42 -41.03
CA VAL A 813 1.78 -37.68 -39.78
C VAL A 813 2.68 -38.59 -38.90
N LYS A 814 3.60 -38.02 -38.10
CA LYS A 814 4.42 -38.78 -37.14
C LYS A 814 3.98 -38.51 -35.70
N ILE A 815 3.32 -39.49 -35.11
CA ILE A 815 3.12 -39.68 -33.66
C ILE A 815 4.46 -40.24 -33.13
N THR A 816 5.29 -39.52 -32.35
CA THR A 816 5.17 -39.06 -30.94
C THR A 816 5.17 -40.19 -29.90
N GLU A 817 6.37 -40.48 -29.39
CA GLU A 817 6.59 -40.87 -27.98
C GLU A 817 7.76 -40.01 -27.42
N PRO A 818 7.87 -39.86 -26.08
CA PRO A 818 8.18 -38.53 -25.50
C PRO A 818 9.63 -38.35 -25.00
N PRO A 819 10.02 -37.11 -24.60
CA PRO A 819 11.39 -36.80 -24.20
C PRO A 819 11.74 -37.30 -22.79
N ARG A 820 13.05 -37.51 -22.54
CA ARG A 820 13.59 -37.78 -21.20
C ARG A 820 14.80 -36.89 -20.89
N VAL A 821 14.65 -36.08 -19.85
CA VAL A 821 15.63 -35.23 -19.15
C VAL A 821 15.11 -35.10 -17.70
N PRO A 822 15.91 -34.64 -16.71
CA PRO A 822 17.36 -34.66 -16.56
C PRO A 822 17.80 -35.54 -15.35
N LEU A 823 19.11 -35.69 -15.10
CA LEU A 823 19.71 -36.05 -13.80
C LEU A 823 21.25 -36.00 -13.95
N LEU A 824 22.06 -35.49 -13.01
CA LEU A 824 21.88 -34.40 -12.02
C LEU A 824 23.28 -34.02 -11.47
N ASP A 825 23.32 -33.10 -10.52
CA ASP A 825 24.52 -32.49 -9.93
C ASP A 825 25.43 -33.45 -9.14
N ASP A 826 26.67 -33.00 -8.88
CA ASP A 826 27.35 -33.11 -7.59
C ASP A 826 28.59 -32.18 -7.57
N VAL A 827 28.44 -30.98 -6.99
CA VAL A 827 29.55 -30.13 -6.50
C VAL A 827 29.15 -29.62 -5.12
N GLU A 828 29.57 -30.33 -4.07
CA GLU A 828 29.47 -29.83 -2.70
C GLU A 828 30.47 -28.69 -2.49
N ASP A 829 30.03 -27.60 -1.85
CA ASP A 829 30.94 -26.62 -1.25
C ASP A 829 31.47 -27.18 0.08
N ASP A 830 32.75 -26.93 0.37
CA ASP A 830 33.35 -27.23 1.68
C ASP A 830 34.04 -25.97 2.22
N TYR A 831 33.57 -25.49 3.37
CA TYR A 831 34.04 -24.28 4.04
C TYR A 831 34.04 -24.50 5.56
N ALA A 832 35.21 -24.41 6.20
CA ALA A 832 35.32 -24.27 7.64
C ALA A 832 36.66 -23.63 8.04
N LEU A 833 36.60 -22.45 8.68
CA LEU A 833 37.59 -21.85 9.60
C LEU A 833 39.00 -21.52 9.02
N GLY A 834 39.58 -20.34 9.19
CA GLY A 834 39.16 -19.10 9.84
C GLY A 834 40.27 -18.50 10.72
N ASP A 835 40.62 -17.22 10.57
CA ASP A 835 41.35 -16.41 11.57
C ASP A 835 41.40 -14.91 11.19
N ASP A 836 41.61 -14.02 12.16
CA ASP A 836 41.65 -12.55 11.98
C ASP A 836 43.03 -11.98 11.56
N LYS A 837 43.06 -11.01 10.64
CA LYS A 837 43.66 -9.64 10.81
C LYS A 837 43.66 -8.79 9.50
N PRO A 838 43.90 -7.46 9.55
CA PRO A 838 43.15 -6.52 8.72
C PRO A 838 43.65 -6.41 7.27
N ILE A 839 42.72 -5.99 6.41
CA ILE A 839 43.02 -5.47 5.08
C ILE A 839 43.33 -3.97 5.23
N GLU A 840 44.47 -3.53 4.70
CA GLU A 840 44.80 -2.11 4.57
C GLU A 840 44.00 -1.46 3.42
N ASP A 841 43.77 -0.16 3.52
CA ASP A 841 43.05 0.67 2.54
C ASP A 841 43.78 0.68 1.18
N ASP A 842 43.06 0.41 0.07
CA ASP A 842 43.62 0.46 -1.28
C ASP A 842 42.62 1.00 -2.33
N GLY A 843 42.35 2.30 -2.21
CA GLY A 843 42.56 3.22 -3.33
C GLY A 843 41.54 3.26 -4.48
N VAL A 844 40.75 4.34 -4.52
CA VAL A 844 39.92 4.69 -5.69
C VAL A 844 40.78 4.87 -6.94
N LEU A 845 40.46 4.13 -8.01
CA LEU A 845 41.26 4.08 -9.24
C LEU A 845 41.03 5.31 -10.15
N ASP A 846 41.89 6.34 -10.06
CA ASP A 846 41.81 7.52 -10.93
C ASP A 846 42.14 7.22 -12.41
N VAL A 847 41.10 7.22 -13.23
CA VAL A 847 41.18 7.03 -14.69
C VAL A 847 41.91 8.17 -15.41
N ALA A 848 41.94 9.39 -14.86
CA ALA A 848 42.56 10.55 -15.51
C ALA A 848 44.10 10.42 -15.58
N SER A 849 44.73 9.84 -14.55
CA SER A 849 46.17 9.56 -14.49
C SER A 849 46.67 8.62 -15.61
N ILE A 850 45.85 7.65 -16.03
CA ILE A 850 46.21 6.63 -17.02
C ILE A 850 46.17 7.21 -18.45
N VAL A 851 45.24 8.14 -18.71
CA VAL A 851 45.10 8.80 -20.03
C VAL A 851 46.21 9.83 -20.25
N THR A 852 46.59 10.57 -19.20
CA THR A 852 47.60 11.64 -19.27
C THR A 852 49.06 11.14 -19.34
N SER A 853 49.33 9.92 -18.88
CA SER A 853 50.70 9.35 -18.83
C SER A 853 51.15 8.58 -20.08
N GLY A 854 50.27 8.41 -21.08
CA GLY A 854 50.61 7.84 -22.40
C GLY A 854 50.93 6.33 -22.43
N LYS A 855 50.83 5.61 -21.30
CA LYS A 855 51.21 4.19 -21.15
C LYS A 855 50.08 3.19 -21.47
N THR A 856 49.07 3.60 -22.22
CA THR A 856 47.87 2.78 -22.52
C THR A 856 48.18 1.45 -23.21
N GLN A 857 49.23 1.36 -24.04
CA GLN A 857 49.64 0.08 -24.64
C GLN A 857 50.24 -0.92 -23.64
N GLU A 858 51.02 -0.48 -22.64
CA GLU A 858 51.57 -1.40 -21.62
C GLU A 858 50.45 -1.99 -20.75
N PHE A 859 49.46 -1.16 -20.36
CA PHE A 859 48.30 -1.61 -19.59
C PHE A 859 47.42 -2.59 -20.39
N LEU A 860 47.15 -2.29 -21.66
CA LEU A 860 46.41 -3.20 -22.54
C LEU A 860 47.17 -4.52 -22.76
N ALA A 861 48.48 -4.49 -22.98
CA ALA A 861 49.30 -5.70 -23.11
C ALA A 861 49.31 -6.55 -21.84
N LYS A 862 49.39 -5.93 -20.64
CA LYS A 862 49.29 -6.64 -19.36
C LYS A 862 47.92 -7.32 -19.22
N LYS A 863 46.83 -6.60 -19.51
CA LYS A 863 45.46 -7.12 -19.42
C LYS A 863 45.15 -8.19 -20.49
N GLN A 864 45.79 -8.11 -21.64
CA GLN A 864 45.77 -9.16 -22.68
C GLN A 864 46.45 -10.43 -22.15
N LYS A 865 47.63 -10.30 -21.55
CA LYS A 865 48.39 -11.41 -20.98
C LYS A 865 47.69 -12.08 -19.79
N GLU A 866 47.09 -11.31 -18.88
CA GLU A 866 46.24 -11.84 -17.81
C GLU A 866 45.04 -12.62 -18.37
N LYS A 867 44.45 -12.17 -19.47
CA LYS A 867 43.33 -12.86 -20.15
C LYS A 867 43.79 -14.17 -20.81
N GLU A 868 45.01 -14.21 -21.36
CA GLU A 868 45.63 -15.40 -21.92
C GLU A 868 46.05 -16.40 -20.83
N GLU A 869 46.65 -15.94 -19.73
CA GLU A 869 46.99 -16.76 -18.56
C GLU A 869 45.71 -17.33 -17.90
N ARG A 870 44.64 -16.53 -17.74
CA ARG A 870 43.34 -17.00 -17.21
C ARG A 870 42.58 -17.92 -18.18
N ALA A 871 42.83 -17.81 -19.49
CA ALA A 871 42.35 -18.77 -20.49
C ALA A 871 43.15 -20.08 -20.47
N ALA A 872 44.48 -20.02 -20.29
CA ALA A 872 45.34 -21.17 -20.09
C ALA A 872 44.97 -21.93 -18.80
N LEU A 873 44.71 -21.22 -17.69
CA LEU A 873 44.23 -21.81 -16.45
C LEU A 873 42.88 -22.53 -16.64
N ARG A 874 41.93 -21.91 -17.37
CA ARG A 874 40.64 -22.55 -17.71
C ARG A 874 40.79 -23.76 -18.66
N LYS A 875 41.82 -23.79 -19.51
CA LYS A 875 42.14 -24.96 -20.34
C LYS A 875 42.78 -26.08 -19.51
N ALA A 876 43.73 -25.74 -18.64
CA ALA A 876 44.37 -26.66 -17.71
C ALA A 876 43.36 -27.29 -16.76
N ASN A 877 42.45 -26.50 -16.16
CA ASN A 877 41.36 -27.03 -15.33
C ASN A 877 40.44 -27.97 -16.12
N ARG A 878 40.08 -27.65 -17.37
CA ARG A 878 39.28 -28.55 -18.22
C ARG A 878 40.00 -29.83 -18.67
N GLU A 879 41.33 -29.81 -18.75
CA GLU A 879 42.13 -31.00 -19.04
C GLU A 879 42.32 -31.85 -17.76
N ALA A 880 42.50 -31.20 -16.59
CA ALA A 880 42.48 -31.86 -15.28
C ALA A 880 41.10 -32.42 -14.89
N GLU A 881 39.99 -31.75 -15.23
CA GLU A 881 38.61 -32.26 -15.08
C GLU A 881 38.40 -33.51 -15.93
N LYS A 882 38.92 -33.53 -17.16
CA LYS A 882 38.88 -34.73 -18.02
C LYS A 882 39.74 -35.86 -17.49
N GLU A 883 40.92 -35.56 -16.96
CA GLU A 883 41.82 -36.56 -16.38
C GLU A 883 41.25 -37.10 -15.04
N ALA A 884 40.64 -36.25 -14.22
CA ALA A 884 39.89 -36.64 -13.03
C ALA A 884 38.65 -37.48 -13.38
N ALA A 885 37.91 -37.15 -14.44
CA ALA A 885 36.80 -37.96 -14.94
C ALA A 885 37.27 -39.33 -15.48
N ALA A 886 38.43 -39.39 -16.13
CA ALA A 886 39.05 -40.64 -16.56
C ALA A 886 39.50 -41.51 -15.37
N LEU A 887 40.09 -40.90 -14.32
CA LEU A 887 40.42 -41.60 -13.08
C LEU A 887 39.16 -42.00 -12.28
N ALA A 888 38.07 -41.25 -12.36
CA ALA A 888 36.79 -41.62 -11.76
C ALA A 888 36.19 -42.87 -12.45
N ALA A 889 36.26 -42.93 -13.78
CA ALA A 889 35.86 -44.11 -14.56
C ALA A 889 36.74 -45.36 -14.30
N ALA A 890 37.94 -45.19 -13.75
CA ALA A 890 38.86 -46.27 -13.41
C ALA A 890 38.76 -46.77 -11.95
N ARG A 891 37.84 -46.22 -11.14
CA ARG A 891 37.56 -46.74 -9.78
C ARG A 891 36.65 -47.98 -9.84
N PRO A 892 36.88 -49.02 -9.01
CA PRO A 892 36.00 -50.18 -8.97
C PRO A 892 34.59 -49.76 -8.58
N LEU A 893 33.59 -50.24 -9.33
CA LEU A 893 32.21 -49.76 -9.28
C LEU A 893 31.65 -49.84 -7.84
N ARG A 894 31.58 -48.70 -7.16
CA ARG A 894 30.95 -48.61 -5.83
C ARG A 894 29.46 -48.90 -6.00
N LEU A 895 29.02 -50.06 -5.50
CA LEU A 895 27.60 -50.44 -5.47
C LEU A 895 26.73 -49.25 -5.03
N PRO A 896 25.64 -48.93 -5.76
CA PRO A 896 24.69 -47.90 -5.35
C PRO A 896 24.23 -48.09 -3.91
N ASN A 897 23.87 -47.00 -3.22
CA ASN A 897 23.48 -47.06 -1.80
C ASN A 897 22.35 -48.08 -1.57
N SER A 898 21.31 -48.05 -2.41
CA SER A 898 20.20 -49.02 -2.46
C SER A 898 20.60 -50.49 -2.61
N LYS A 899 21.84 -50.81 -3.04
CA LYS A 899 22.36 -52.17 -3.15
C LYS A 899 23.29 -52.59 -2.00
N ARG A 900 23.40 -51.78 -0.93
CA ARG A 900 24.21 -52.10 0.27
C ARG A 900 23.30 -52.42 1.46
N PRO A 901 23.45 -53.59 2.11
CA PRO A 901 22.63 -53.94 3.27
C PRO A 901 22.91 -53.03 4.48
N ARG A 902 24.13 -52.50 4.62
CA ARG A 902 24.53 -51.56 5.68
C ARG A 902 25.43 -50.45 5.16
N ALA A 903 25.44 -49.33 5.88
CA ALA A 903 26.35 -48.19 5.72
C ALA A 903 26.79 -47.69 7.11
N THR A 904 28.01 -47.15 7.22
CA THR A 904 28.50 -46.52 8.45
C THR A 904 28.14 -45.04 8.45
N PHE A 905 27.47 -44.61 9.51
CA PHE A 905 27.25 -43.22 9.86
C PHE A 905 28.36 -42.72 10.79
N HIS A 906 28.68 -41.43 10.71
CA HIS A 906 29.71 -40.78 11.52
C HIS A 906 29.10 -39.55 12.18
N TYR A 907 29.14 -39.51 13.51
CA TYR A 907 28.67 -38.39 14.32
C TYR A 907 29.81 -37.90 15.22
N GLU A 908 29.94 -36.59 15.39
CA GLU A 908 30.95 -35.96 16.24
C GLU A 908 30.25 -34.99 17.20
N GLU A 909 30.63 -35.05 18.47
CA GLU A 909 29.94 -34.43 19.60
C GLU A 909 30.96 -33.65 20.44
N ALA A 910 30.68 -32.39 20.76
CA ALA A 910 31.54 -31.57 21.61
C ALA A 910 31.14 -31.70 23.09
N VAL A 911 32.13 -31.72 23.98
CA VAL A 911 31.91 -31.80 25.44
C VAL A 911 31.86 -30.40 26.04
N GLN A 912 30.79 -30.07 26.78
CA GLN A 912 30.71 -28.86 27.60
C GLN A 912 31.29 -29.08 29.02
N ASP A 913 31.72 -27.99 29.65
CA ASP A 913 32.83 -27.96 30.60
C ASP A 913 32.62 -28.54 32.02
N SER A 914 33.74 -28.66 32.74
CA SER A 914 33.78 -28.76 34.21
C SER A 914 34.88 -27.86 34.79
N PRO A 915 34.69 -27.26 35.98
CA PRO A 915 35.40 -26.06 36.39
C PRO A 915 36.91 -26.23 36.69
N ALA A 916 37.64 -25.12 36.56
CA ALA A 916 39.07 -25.08 36.30
C ALA A 916 40.01 -25.53 37.45
N ALA A 917 41.11 -26.21 37.07
CA ALA A 917 42.25 -26.52 37.94
C ALA A 917 43.59 -26.08 37.30
N LYS A 918 44.12 -24.96 37.80
CA LYS A 918 45.36 -24.25 37.41
C LYS A 918 46.56 -25.13 37.02
N ARG A 919 47.30 -24.72 35.97
CA ARG A 919 48.79 -24.82 35.90
C ARG A 919 49.38 -23.75 34.98
N GLN A 920 50.58 -23.27 35.35
CA GLN A 920 51.22 -22.07 34.80
C GLN A 920 52.20 -22.39 33.67
N ARG A 921 52.49 -21.40 32.82
CA ARG A 921 53.58 -21.41 31.82
C ARG A 921 54.79 -20.60 32.29
N THR A 922 55.91 -20.83 31.60
CA THR A 922 57.18 -20.06 31.51
C THR A 922 58.33 -20.47 32.45
N PRO A 923 59.61 -20.26 32.06
CA PRO A 923 60.15 -19.86 30.74
C PRO A 923 61.18 -20.87 30.15
N GLU A 924 61.64 -20.62 28.91
CA GLU A 924 62.87 -21.19 28.34
C GLU A 924 64.13 -20.53 28.94
N PRO A 925 65.33 -21.11 28.74
CA PRO A 925 66.31 -20.34 27.95
C PRO A 925 67.34 -21.12 27.08
N VAL A 926 67.54 -20.62 25.85
CA VAL A 926 68.84 -20.35 25.18
C VAL A 926 69.62 -21.49 24.46
N ALA A 927 70.31 -21.04 23.39
CA ALA A 927 71.13 -21.70 22.36
C ALA A 927 72.44 -22.37 22.88
N GLU A 928 73.39 -22.92 22.09
CA GLU A 928 73.86 -22.54 20.73
C GLU A 928 74.60 -23.68 19.96
N GLU A 929 75.04 -23.41 18.72
CA GLU A 929 75.59 -24.33 17.67
C GLU A 929 77.09 -24.75 17.91
N PRO A 930 77.95 -25.16 16.92
CA PRO A 930 77.81 -25.67 15.52
C PRO A 930 78.64 -27.00 15.30
N VAL A 931 79.18 -27.50 14.15
CA VAL A 931 79.41 -27.04 12.75
C VAL A 931 79.55 -28.22 11.74
N SER A 932 78.96 -28.12 10.53
CA SER A 932 79.40 -28.75 9.25
C SER A 932 79.49 -30.30 9.12
N ALA A 933 79.63 -30.95 7.94
CA ALA A 933 79.80 -30.51 6.54
C ALA A 933 79.13 -31.55 5.57
N ILE A 934 78.32 -31.19 4.56
CA ILE A 934 78.64 -30.82 3.14
C ILE A 934 78.70 -32.01 2.13
N GLU A 935 77.83 -31.95 1.10
CA GLU A 935 77.86 -32.57 -0.27
C GLU A 935 77.87 -34.13 -0.48
N SER A 936 77.48 -34.71 -1.63
CA SER A 936 76.47 -34.36 -2.68
C SER A 936 76.26 -35.53 -3.71
N LYS A 937 75.15 -35.50 -4.49
CA LYS A 937 74.88 -36.24 -5.77
C LYS A 937 74.73 -37.79 -5.70
N ALA A 938 73.66 -38.39 -6.28
CA ALA A 938 73.39 -38.79 -7.69
C ALA A 938 74.08 -40.14 -8.08
N GLU A 939 73.60 -41.01 -9.00
CA GLU A 939 72.56 -40.95 -10.06
C GLU A 939 72.13 -42.40 -10.48
N ASP A 940 71.05 -42.59 -11.28
CA ASP A 940 70.63 -43.73 -12.16
C ASP A 940 70.87 -45.25 -11.79
N GLY A 941 70.02 -46.26 -12.07
CA GLY A 941 68.79 -46.40 -12.89
C GLY A 941 68.62 -47.82 -13.52
N ILE A 942 67.36 -48.28 -13.71
CA ILE A 942 66.83 -49.12 -14.86
C ILE A 942 67.31 -50.63 -14.98
N PRO A 943 66.53 -51.65 -15.47
CA PRO A 943 65.07 -51.95 -15.52
C PRO A 943 64.65 -53.45 -15.17
N ALA A 944 63.35 -53.78 -15.36
CA ALA A 944 62.79 -55.09 -15.84
C ALA A 944 62.82 -56.37 -14.94
N VAL A 945 61.96 -57.41 -15.13
CA VAL A 945 60.51 -57.59 -15.44
C VAL A 945 60.14 -59.10 -15.38
N ASP A 946 58.84 -59.43 -15.28
CA ASP A 946 58.19 -60.77 -15.43
C ASP A 946 58.31 -61.86 -14.33
N GLY A 947 57.20 -62.61 -14.12
CA GLY A 947 57.12 -63.87 -13.35
C GLY A 947 55.92 -64.02 -12.39
N ALA A 948 54.96 -64.89 -12.72
CA ALA A 948 53.79 -65.26 -11.88
C ALA A 948 53.63 -66.81 -11.82
N PRO A 949 52.69 -67.43 -11.06
CA PRO A 949 51.70 -66.91 -10.09
C PRO A 949 51.63 -67.67 -8.72
N ALA A 950 50.77 -67.16 -7.79
CA ALA A 950 49.88 -67.84 -6.79
C ALA A 950 50.28 -69.18 -6.08
N PRO A 951 49.93 -69.44 -4.78
CA PRO A 951 48.59 -69.13 -4.22
C PRO A 951 48.42 -68.78 -2.70
N VAL A 952 47.46 -67.88 -2.44
CA VAL A 952 46.40 -67.94 -1.40
C VAL A 952 46.71 -68.50 0.00
N ILE A 953 47.23 -67.65 0.91
CA ILE A 953 46.82 -67.60 2.35
C ILE A 953 46.91 -66.13 2.84
N GLU A 954 45.98 -65.24 2.47
CA GLU A 954 46.13 -63.79 2.78
C GLU A 954 44.83 -63.00 3.05
N THR A 955 43.73 -63.64 3.47
CA THR A 955 42.49 -62.91 3.84
C THR A 955 42.51 -62.44 5.29
N THR A 956 42.77 -63.33 6.26
CA THR A 956 42.62 -63.06 7.70
C THR A 956 43.61 -62.02 8.25
N GLN A 957 44.87 -62.02 7.81
CA GLN A 957 45.86 -61.01 8.24
C GLN A 957 45.56 -59.62 7.67
N ARG A 958 44.91 -59.53 6.51
CA ARG A 958 44.67 -58.27 5.81
C ARG A 958 43.49 -57.48 6.39
N GLU A 959 42.57 -58.18 7.04
CA GLU A 959 41.49 -57.58 7.84
C GLU A 959 41.98 -57.19 9.24
N ALA A 960 42.76 -58.05 9.92
CA ALA A 960 43.39 -57.73 11.21
C ALA A 960 44.27 -56.47 11.13
N ASN A 961 45.13 -56.36 10.11
CA ASN A 961 45.98 -55.19 9.91
C ASN A 961 45.19 -53.93 9.50
N LYS A 962 44.01 -54.06 8.87
CA LYS A 962 43.09 -52.93 8.63
C LYS A 962 42.42 -52.46 9.91
N ALA A 963 41.99 -53.38 10.78
CA ALA A 963 41.40 -53.05 12.07
C ALA A 963 42.42 -52.32 12.96
N ALA A 964 43.62 -52.88 13.10
CA ALA A 964 44.72 -52.25 13.85
C ALA A 964 45.02 -50.84 13.34
N LYS A 965 45.14 -50.63 12.02
CA LYS A 965 45.44 -49.32 11.44
C LYS A 965 44.27 -48.35 11.42
N LYS A 966 43.02 -48.80 11.61
CA LYS A 966 41.88 -47.92 11.90
C LYS A 966 41.90 -47.48 13.37
N GLU A 967 42.25 -48.38 14.28
CA GLU A 967 42.31 -48.12 15.73
C GLU A 967 43.47 -47.20 16.12
N GLU A 968 44.64 -47.41 15.52
CA GLU A 968 45.82 -46.54 15.62
C GLU A 968 45.49 -45.11 15.17
N LYS A 969 44.92 -44.97 13.96
CA LYS A 969 44.53 -43.67 13.39
C LYS A 969 43.29 -43.03 14.04
N ARG A 970 42.54 -43.79 14.86
CA ARG A 970 41.50 -43.25 15.75
C ARG A 970 42.15 -42.58 16.95
N LYS A 971 43.08 -43.26 17.62
CA LYS A 971 43.82 -42.72 18.78
C LYS A 971 44.64 -41.48 18.43
N GLU A 972 45.35 -41.47 17.29
CA GLU A 972 46.05 -40.28 16.78
C GLU A 972 45.13 -39.05 16.62
N ARG A 973 43.82 -39.26 16.35
CA ARG A 973 42.83 -38.18 16.21
C ARG A 973 42.14 -37.80 17.52
N GLU A 974 41.94 -38.77 18.41
CA GLU A 974 41.40 -38.55 19.76
C GLU A 974 42.42 -37.79 20.64
N GLU A 975 43.73 -38.08 20.51
CA GLU A 975 44.80 -37.30 21.15
C GLU A 975 44.97 -35.89 20.54
N ALA A 976 44.67 -35.72 19.25
CA ALA A 976 44.81 -34.43 18.56
C ALA A 976 43.66 -33.44 18.80
N ASN A 977 42.52 -33.86 19.37
CA ASN A 977 41.37 -32.98 19.56
C ASN A 977 40.54 -33.35 20.82
N PRO A 978 41.07 -33.09 22.04
CA PRO A 978 40.58 -33.69 23.29
C PRO A 978 39.18 -33.24 23.76
N GLY A 979 38.50 -32.35 23.04
CA GLY A 979 37.15 -31.87 23.35
C GLY A 979 36.02 -32.50 22.52
N ARG A 980 36.31 -33.44 21.61
CA ARG A 980 35.31 -34.04 20.71
C ARG A 980 35.27 -35.57 20.76
N ILE A 981 34.06 -36.13 20.95
CA ILE A 981 33.80 -37.57 20.93
C ILE A 981 33.21 -37.95 19.57
N ARG A 982 33.82 -38.92 18.88
CA ARG A 982 33.32 -39.46 17.60
C ARG A 982 32.63 -40.80 17.79
N ARG A 983 31.38 -40.91 17.31
CA ARG A 983 30.58 -42.13 17.28
C ARG A 983 30.44 -42.64 15.83
N ASP A 984 31.04 -43.79 15.52
CA ASP A 984 30.86 -44.54 14.27
C ASP A 984 29.73 -45.58 14.48
N ILE A 985 28.63 -45.53 13.70
CA ILE A 985 27.44 -46.39 13.92
C ILE A 985 27.01 -47.08 12.61
N GLU A 986 26.67 -48.39 12.65
CA GLU A 986 26.12 -49.11 11.48
C GLU A 986 24.60 -48.95 11.33
N ILE A 987 24.17 -48.49 10.16
CA ILE A 987 22.77 -48.32 9.79
C ILE A 987 22.46 -49.23 8.59
N GLY A 988 21.41 -50.03 8.72
CA GLY A 988 20.93 -50.98 7.72
C GLY A 988 19.89 -50.33 6.81
N THR A 989 18.77 -51.03 6.58
CA THR A 989 17.67 -50.58 5.73
C THR A 989 16.85 -49.41 6.30
N GLU A 990 17.00 -49.07 7.58
CA GLU A 990 16.28 -47.99 8.25
C GLU A 990 16.53 -46.63 7.54
N ARG A 991 17.72 -46.44 6.97
CA ARG A 991 18.12 -45.23 6.21
C ARG A 991 17.32 -44.99 4.91
N PHE A 992 16.49 -45.95 4.50
CA PHE A 992 15.57 -45.81 3.36
C PHE A 992 14.11 -45.58 3.77
N GLN A 993 13.82 -45.59 5.08
CA GLN A 993 12.45 -45.66 5.61
C GLN A 993 12.00 -44.36 6.30
N ALA A 994 12.77 -43.28 6.17
CA ALA A 994 12.44 -41.97 6.76
C ALA A 994 11.06 -41.40 6.31
N ALA A 995 10.59 -41.80 5.13
CA ALA A 995 9.28 -41.42 4.55
C ALA A 995 8.41 -42.66 4.24
N SER A 996 8.40 -43.65 5.15
CA SER A 996 7.60 -44.88 5.04
C SER A 996 6.09 -44.67 5.32
N GLU A 997 5.33 -45.76 5.46
CA GLU A 997 3.95 -45.76 5.98
C GLU A 997 2.95 -44.85 5.22
N GLY A 998 3.14 -44.71 3.90
CA GLY A 998 2.28 -43.90 3.05
C GLY A 998 2.48 -42.39 3.21
N TYR A 999 3.60 -41.94 3.77
CA TYR A 999 3.93 -40.52 3.90
C TYR A 999 3.90 -39.79 2.53
N LEU A 1000 4.56 -40.35 1.50
CA LEU A 1000 4.52 -39.79 0.14
C LEU A 1000 3.13 -39.90 -0.50
N ASP A 1001 2.36 -40.95 -0.16
CA ASP A 1001 0.99 -41.13 -0.64
C ASP A 1001 0.06 -40.04 -0.09
N GLN A 1002 0.19 -39.65 1.18
CA GLN A 1002 -0.60 -38.55 1.76
C GLN A 1002 -0.30 -37.21 1.09
N ILE A 1003 0.96 -36.94 0.73
CA ILE A 1003 1.35 -35.75 -0.03
C ILE A 1003 0.76 -35.82 -1.45
N ALA A 1004 0.90 -36.95 -2.15
CA ALA A 1004 0.37 -37.13 -3.50
C ALA A 1004 -1.17 -37.01 -3.57
N ASP A 1005 -1.88 -37.61 -2.62
CA ASP A 1005 -3.34 -37.46 -2.43
C ASP A 1005 -3.73 -35.99 -2.20
N THR A 1006 -2.91 -35.24 -1.46
CA THR A 1006 -3.14 -33.80 -1.18
C THR A 1006 -2.91 -32.97 -2.44
N VAL A 1007 -1.83 -33.20 -3.18
CA VAL A 1007 -1.56 -32.56 -4.49
C VAL A 1007 -2.71 -32.78 -5.46
N TYR A 1008 -3.20 -34.02 -5.59
CA TYR A 1008 -4.33 -34.33 -6.47
C TYR A 1008 -5.60 -33.56 -6.09
N ARG A 1009 -5.92 -33.48 -4.79
CA ARG A 1009 -7.08 -32.71 -4.29
C ARG A 1009 -6.92 -31.20 -4.50
N THR A 1010 -5.74 -30.64 -4.26
CA THR A 1010 -5.44 -29.22 -4.43
C THR A 1010 -5.53 -28.77 -5.90
N VAL A 1011 -5.05 -29.57 -6.85
CA VAL A 1011 -5.23 -29.25 -8.28
C VAL A 1011 -6.68 -29.48 -8.73
N LEU A 1012 -7.41 -30.43 -8.14
CA LEU A 1012 -8.85 -30.60 -8.38
C LEU A 1012 -9.72 -29.45 -7.87
N SER A 1013 -9.27 -28.64 -6.89
CA SER A 1013 -9.99 -27.45 -6.43
C SER A 1013 -9.87 -26.23 -7.35
N VAL A 1014 -8.93 -26.22 -8.30
CA VAL A 1014 -8.79 -25.14 -9.29
C VAL A 1014 -10.05 -25.05 -10.13
N ASN A 1015 -10.83 -23.97 -9.97
CA ASN A 1015 -12.15 -23.82 -10.62
C ASN A 1015 -12.07 -23.86 -12.16
N ASP A 1016 -11.03 -23.26 -12.74
CA ASP A 1016 -10.79 -23.27 -14.18
C ASP A 1016 -10.20 -24.62 -14.63
N ILE A 1017 -11.01 -25.42 -15.31
CA ILE A 1017 -10.62 -26.75 -15.80
C ILE A 1017 -9.45 -26.67 -16.82
N SER A 1018 -9.35 -25.58 -17.60
CA SER A 1018 -8.31 -25.44 -18.61
C SER A 1018 -6.91 -25.27 -18.01
N LYS A 1019 -6.82 -24.62 -16.83
CA LYS A 1019 -5.56 -24.34 -16.12
C LYS A 1019 -5.05 -25.51 -15.29
N ARG A 1020 -5.90 -26.52 -15.00
CA ARG A 1020 -5.51 -27.72 -14.23
C ARG A 1020 -4.32 -28.46 -14.84
N GLN A 1021 -4.28 -28.62 -16.16
CA GLN A 1021 -3.17 -29.31 -16.81
C GLN A 1021 -1.86 -28.48 -16.77
N ALA A 1022 -1.94 -27.14 -16.87
CA ALA A 1022 -0.79 -26.27 -16.65
C ALA A 1022 -0.24 -26.39 -15.22
N ALA A 1023 -1.12 -26.43 -14.20
CA ALA A 1023 -0.73 -26.66 -12.81
C ALA A 1023 -0.09 -28.05 -12.56
N TRP A 1024 -0.42 -29.07 -13.36
CA TRP A 1024 0.24 -30.39 -13.36
C TRP A 1024 1.57 -30.43 -14.12
N ASP A 1025 1.76 -29.56 -15.12
CA ASP A 1025 3.00 -29.44 -15.89
C ASP A 1025 4.03 -28.50 -15.26
N ALA A 1026 3.72 -27.92 -14.10
CA ALA A 1026 4.54 -26.97 -13.38
C ALA A 1026 4.52 -27.22 -11.86
N LEU A 1027 4.97 -28.41 -11.40
CA LEU A 1027 5.17 -28.69 -9.98
C LEU A 1027 6.50 -28.09 -9.48
N VAL A 1028 6.45 -27.29 -8.42
CA VAL A 1028 7.64 -26.78 -7.70
C VAL A 1028 7.73 -27.49 -6.34
N ILE A 1029 8.86 -28.15 -6.06
CA ILE A 1029 9.14 -28.76 -4.74
C ILE A 1029 10.28 -28.01 -4.05
N CYS A 1030 9.93 -27.28 -2.99
CA CYS A 1030 10.84 -26.46 -2.17
C CYS A 1030 10.77 -26.87 -0.69
N GLY A 1031 11.36 -26.07 0.20
CA GLY A 1031 11.41 -26.34 1.63
C GLY A 1031 12.54 -27.28 2.04
N SER A 1032 13.15 -27.03 3.21
CA SER A 1032 14.34 -27.77 3.64
C SER A 1032 14.10 -29.25 3.98
N GLY A 1033 12.85 -29.70 4.15
CA GLY A 1033 12.53 -31.13 4.24
C GLY A 1033 12.68 -31.87 2.91
N SER A 1034 12.60 -31.18 1.77
CA SER A 1034 12.78 -31.78 0.44
C SER A 1034 14.23 -32.09 0.08
N LYS A 1035 15.20 -31.71 0.94
CA LYS A 1035 16.64 -31.91 0.77
C LYS A 1035 17.11 -33.36 0.97
N ILE A 1036 16.26 -34.27 1.46
CA ILE A 1036 16.63 -35.68 1.57
C ILE A 1036 16.77 -36.28 0.16
N ARG A 1037 17.92 -36.92 -0.09
CA ARG A 1037 18.27 -37.56 -1.37
C ARG A 1037 17.12 -38.43 -1.90
N GLY A 1038 16.72 -38.22 -3.15
CA GLY A 1038 15.65 -38.99 -3.81
C GLY A 1038 14.21 -38.60 -3.46
N PHE A 1039 13.97 -37.67 -2.52
CA PHE A 1039 12.61 -37.24 -2.14
C PHE A 1039 11.80 -36.76 -3.35
N LYS A 1040 12.38 -35.85 -4.15
CA LYS A 1040 11.70 -35.19 -5.28
C LYS A 1040 11.36 -36.22 -6.38
N ASP A 1041 12.27 -37.15 -6.67
CA ASP A 1041 12.05 -38.25 -7.62
C ASP A 1041 10.98 -39.24 -7.13
N ALA A 1042 11.03 -39.63 -5.85
CA ALA A 1042 10.11 -40.60 -5.27
C ALA A 1042 8.66 -40.06 -5.23
N LEU A 1043 8.46 -38.78 -4.88
CA LEU A 1043 7.14 -38.14 -4.89
C LEU A 1043 6.57 -38.05 -6.33
N ILE A 1044 7.39 -37.68 -7.31
CA ILE A 1044 6.99 -37.66 -8.73
C ILE A 1044 6.67 -39.08 -9.24
N ALA A 1045 7.38 -40.10 -8.79
CA ALA A 1045 7.05 -41.49 -9.11
C ALA A 1045 5.70 -41.94 -8.50
N VAL A 1046 5.39 -41.56 -7.24
CA VAL A 1046 4.06 -41.82 -6.65
C VAL A 1046 2.95 -41.12 -7.46
N LEU A 1047 3.12 -39.84 -7.78
CA LEU A 1047 2.15 -39.05 -8.54
C LEU A 1047 1.86 -39.65 -9.92
N ASN A 1048 2.90 -40.02 -10.67
CA ASN A 1048 2.73 -40.66 -11.97
C ASN A 1048 2.07 -42.05 -11.85
N ASN A 1049 2.47 -42.86 -10.87
CA ASN A 1049 1.92 -44.21 -10.69
C ASN A 1049 0.45 -44.23 -10.25
N ARG A 1050 -0.04 -43.17 -9.58
CA ARG A 1050 -1.40 -43.13 -9.00
C ARG A 1050 -2.39 -42.25 -9.75
N TYR A 1051 -1.94 -41.23 -10.49
CA TYR A 1051 -2.83 -40.21 -11.08
C TYR A 1051 -2.66 -39.93 -12.57
N LEU A 1052 -1.57 -40.37 -13.22
CA LEU A 1052 -1.39 -40.17 -14.67
C LEU A 1052 -2.31 -41.10 -15.48
N VAL A 1053 -3.11 -40.54 -16.39
CA VAL A 1053 -3.91 -41.35 -17.32
C VAL A 1053 -3.06 -41.79 -18.51
N SER A 1054 -2.96 -43.11 -18.74
CA SER A 1054 -2.28 -43.65 -19.92
C SER A 1054 -2.96 -43.16 -21.22
N PRO A 1055 -2.20 -42.68 -22.23
CA PRO A 1055 -2.75 -42.16 -23.49
C PRO A 1055 -3.71 -43.12 -24.21
N SER A 1056 -3.53 -44.43 -24.03
CA SER A 1056 -4.38 -45.48 -24.61
C SER A 1056 -5.84 -45.46 -24.15
N SER A 1057 -6.16 -44.79 -23.05
CA SER A 1057 -7.51 -44.75 -22.46
C SER A 1057 -8.38 -43.61 -23.00
N ALA A 1058 -7.78 -42.55 -23.55
CA ALA A 1058 -8.50 -41.32 -23.93
C ALA A 1058 -9.28 -41.44 -25.26
N THR A 1059 -8.93 -42.41 -26.11
CA THR A 1059 -9.46 -42.56 -27.47
C THR A 1059 -10.86 -43.17 -27.58
N MET A 1060 -11.49 -43.61 -26.48
CA MET A 1060 -12.83 -44.23 -26.52
C MET A 1060 -14.03 -43.26 -26.54
N PHE A 1061 -13.81 -41.94 -26.40
CA PHE A 1061 -14.92 -40.98 -26.17
C PHE A 1061 -15.13 -39.91 -27.27
N MET A 1062 -14.41 -39.97 -28.40
CA MET A 1062 -14.55 -38.99 -29.50
C MET A 1062 -14.61 -39.67 -30.88
N SER A 1063 -15.83 -39.86 -31.41
CA SER A 1063 -16.08 -40.27 -32.80
C SER A 1063 -17.46 -39.80 -33.27
N GLU A 1064 -17.62 -39.53 -34.58
CA GLU A 1064 -18.72 -38.76 -35.23
C GLU A 1064 -18.55 -37.23 -35.10
N LEU A 1065 -18.40 -36.41 -36.16
CA LEU A 1065 -18.55 -36.54 -37.63
C LEU A 1065 -17.46 -35.68 -38.38
N PRO A 1066 -17.37 -35.67 -39.74
CA PRO A 1066 -16.07 -35.53 -40.42
C PRO A 1066 -15.75 -34.21 -41.19
N SER A 1067 -14.44 -33.97 -41.30
CA SER A 1067 -13.68 -33.50 -42.49
C SER A 1067 -14.11 -32.28 -43.31
N ASN A 1068 -13.18 -31.33 -43.46
CA ASN A 1068 -12.60 -31.02 -44.77
C ASN A 1068 -11.17 -30.46 -44.66
N LEU A 1069 -10.38 -30.63 -45.72
CA LEU A 1069 -8.92 -30.39 -45.76
C LEU A 1069 -8.53 -29.36 -46.84
N ALA A 1070 -7.44 -28.62 -46.59
CA ALA A 1070 -6.64 -27.96 -47.62
C ALA A 1070 -5.14 -28.08 -47.26
N THR A 1071 -4.27 -28.33 -48.24
CA THR A 1071 -2.84 -28.64 -48.05
C THR A 1071 -1.91 -27.53 -48.57
N PRO A 1072 -0.62 -27.48 -48.15
CA PRO A 1072 0.17 -26.24 -48.16
C PRO A 1072 1.15 -26.05 -49.34
N SER A 1073 1.60 -24.79 -49.49
CA SER A 1073 2.75 -24.32 -50.28
C SER A 1073 3.23 -22.98 -49.70
N GLY A 1074 4.49 -22.53 -49.79
CA GLY A 1074 5.70 -23.09 -50.43
C GLY A 1074 6.90 -22.16 -50.15
N THR A 1075 8.13 -22.60 -50.40
CA THR A 1075 9.37 -21.90 -49.99
C THR A 1075 9.77 -20.72 -50.89
N GLY A 1076 10.30 -19.63 -50.32
CA GLY A 1076 11.01 -18.58 -51.08
C GLY A 1076 11.65 -17.50 -50.19
N SER A 1077 12.87 -17.07 -50.52
CA SER A 1077 13.64 -16.07 -49.75
C SER A 1077 14.35 -15.07 -50.67
N GLN A 1078 14.22 -13.76 -50.43
CA GLN A 1078 15.32 -12.77 -50.34
C GLN A 1078 14.83 -11.31 -50.19
N THR A 1079 15.76 -10.45 -49.75
CA THR A 1079 15.75 -9.00 -49.47
C THR A 1079 15.70 -8.12 -50.76
N PRO A 1080 15.57 -6.75 -50.72
CA PRO A 1080 16.12 -5.80 -49.73
C PRO A 1080 15.31 -4.50 -49.40
N ASN A 1081 15.95 -3.63 -48.60
CA ASN A 1081 15.48 -2.31 -48.10
C ASN A 1081 15.27 -1.23 -49.17
N ALA A 1082 14.34 -0.29 -48.90
CA ALA A 1082 14.52 1.17 -48.97
C ALA A 1082 13.35 1.86 -48.21
N SER A 1083 13.53 2.58 -47.10
CA SER A 1083 14.23 3.87 -46.87
C SER A 1083 13.39 5.11 -47.17
N PHE A 1084 13.02 5.89 -46.14
CA PHE A 1084 13.17 7.36 -46.12
C PHE A 1084 13.16 7.91 -44.67
N SER A 1085 14.03 8.90 -44.40
CA SER A 1085 14.14 9.69 -43.15
C SER A 1085 13.26 10.96 -43.24
N SER A 1086 13.16 11.92 -42.31
CA SER A 1086 14.02 12.38 -41.18
C SER A 1086 13.16 13.31 -40.28
N THR A 1087 13.15 13.23 -38.93
CA THR A 1087 13.98 13.94 -37.91
C THR A 1087 14.03 15.49 -38.02
N PRO A 1088 14.23 16.30 -36.94
CA PRO A 1088 14.79 15.96 -35.61
C PRO A 1088 14.16 16.65 -34.35
N HIS A 1089 14.79 16.39 -33.19
CA HIS A 1089 14.77 17.12 -31.90
C HIS A 1089 13.61 16.94 -30.90
N ALA A 1090 13.94 16.25 -29.79
CA ALA A 1090 13.41 16.46 -28.45
C ALA A 1090 14.61 16.70 -27.47
N PRO A 1091 14.46 17.53 -26.42
CA PRO A 1091 15.49 17.75 -25.38
C PRO A 1091 15.52 16.63 -24.32
N PRO A 1092 16.55 16.56 -23.46
CA PRO A 1092 16.88 15.33 -22.72
C PRO A 1092 16.31 15.23 -21.29
N THR A 1093 15.98 14.00 -20.89
CA THR A 1093 15.87 13.57 -19.48
C THR A 1093 17.08 12.69 -19.09
N ALA A 1094 17.32 12.51 -17.79
CA ALA A 1094 18.64 12.14 -17.26
C ALA A 1094 18.77 10.66 -16.81
N SER A 1095 20.04 10.27 -16.59
CA SER A 1095 20.53 9.05 -15.94
C SER A 1095 20.35 7.72 -16.68
N ALA A 1096 21.48 7.19 -17.16
CA ALA A 1096 21.57 6.00 -17.99
C ALA A 1096 21.16 4.69 -17.28
N VAL A 1097 20.11 4.04 -17.80
CA VAL A 1097 19.93 2.58 -17.68
C VAL A 1097 20.58 1.93 -18.91
N ASN A 1098 21.29 0.81 -18.72
CA ASN A 1098 21.96 0.10 -19.80
C ASN A 1098 20.94 -0.45 -20.82
N PRO A 1099 21.00 -0.12 -22.13
CA PRO A 1099 20.04 -0.60 -23.11
C PRO A 1099 20.08 -2.13 -23.31
N LEU A 1100 21.18 -2.80 -22.97
CA LEU A 1100 21.24 -4.27 -22.93
C LEU A 1100 20.40 -4.86 -21.78
N LEU A 1101 20.20 -4.12 -20.70
CA LEU A 1101 19.37 -4.57 -19.56
C LEU A 1101 17.89 -4.45 -19.89
N ILE A 1102 17.46 -3.36 -20.54
CA ILE A 1102 16.10 -3.23 -21.08
C ILE A 1102 15.84 -4.32 -22.14
N ALA A 1103 16.80 -4.61 -23.02
CA ALA A 1103 16.68 -5.73 -23.94
C ALA A 1103 16.56 -7.09 -23.22
N ALA A 1104 17.27 -7.28 -22.10
CA ALA A 1104 17.21 -8.52 -21.32
C ALA A 1104 15.86 -8.70 -20.58
N THR A 1105 15.23 -7.61 -20.12
CA THR A 1105 13.95 -7.68 -19.40
C THR A 1105 12.72 -7.63 -20.30
N THR A 1106 12.76 -6.94 -21.45
CA THR A 1106 11.56 -6.74 -22.29
C THR A 1106 11.54 -7.50 -23.61
N ALA A 1107 12.68 -7.96 -24.16
CA ALA A 1107 12.70 -8.63 -25.46
C ALA A 1107 12.30 -10.12 -25.43
N SER A 1108 12.16 -10.71 -24.23
CA SER A 1108 11.94 -12.14 -24.01
C SER A 1108 10.65 -12.48 -23.27
N ASN A 1109 9.97 -11.52 -22.62
CA ASN A 1109 8.71 -11.78 -21.90
C ASN A 1109 7.73 -10.59 -21.94
N PRO A 1110 6.77 -10.56 -22.88
CA PRO A 1110 5.75 -9.50 -22.97
C PRO A 1110 4.81 -9.41 -21.76
N ALA A 1111 4.68 -10.47 -20.96
CA ALA A 1111 3.71 -10.56 -19.86
C ALA A 1111 4.16 -9.86 -18.56
N LEU A 1112 5.32 -9.20 -18.54
CA LEU A 1112 5.87 -8.48 -17.39
C LEU A 1112 6.08 -6.98 -17.67
N ASN A 1113 5.36 -6.42 -18.65
CA ASN A 1113 5.44 -5.00 -19.01
C ASN A 1113 4.31 -4.19 -18.34
N PRO A 1114 4.59 -3.29 -17.36
CA PRO A 1114 3.55 -2.50 -16.68
C PRO A 1114 2.85 -1.47 -17.59
N ASN A 1115 3.42 -1.13 -18.75
CA ASN A 1115 2.75 -0.28 -19.75
C ASN A 1115 1.75 -1.04 -20.65
N ALA A 1116 1.52 -2.33 -20.41
CA ALA A 1116 0.42 -3.07 -21.02
C ALA A 1116 -0.88 -2.80 -20.25
N SER A 1117 -1.62 -1.76 -20.65
CA SER A 1117 -2.98 -1.52 -20.17
C SER A 1117 -3.91 -2.71 -20.46
N MET A 1118 -5.04 -2.81 -19.74
CA MET A 1118 -6.03 -3.88 -19.93
C MET A 1118 -6.70 -3.82 -21.31
N ALA A 1119 -6.02 -4.38 -22.31
CA ALA A 1119 -6.50 -4.64 -23.65
C ALA A 1119 -6.55 -6.15 -23.89
N SER A 1120 -7.52 -6.63 -24.68
CA SER A 1120 -7.78 -8.05 -24.86
C SER A 1120 -6.63 -8.78 -25.59
N PHE A 1121 -5.75 -9.44 -24.85
CA PHE A 1121 -4.75 -10.36 -25.38
C PHE A 1121 -5.40 -11.71 -25.72
N ASN A 1122 -5.53 -12.00 -27.00
CA ASN A 1122 -6.32 -13.13 -27.49
C ASN A 1122 -5.46 -14.29 -27.99
N ASP A 1123 -5.65 -15.45 -27.36
CA ASP A 1123 -5.20 -16.81 -27.71
C ASP A 1123 -3.67 -17.07 -27.81
N THR A 1124 -3.21 -18.10 -27.11
CA THR A 1124 -2.40 -19.14 -27.76
C THR A 1124 -2.55 -20.50 -27.06
N GLN A 1125 -3.20 -21.45 -27.74
CA GLN A 1125 -3.35 -22.86 -27.35
C GLN A 1125 -4.30 -23.16 -26.17
N SER A 1126 -5.60 -23.06 -26.44
CA SER A 1126 -6.62 -23.73 -25.64
C SER A 1126 -6.60 -25.26 -25.83
N HIS A 1127 -6.29 -26.01 -24.76
CA HIS A 1127 -6.48 -27.47 -24.72
C HIS A 1127 -7.89 -27.82 -24.21
N SER A 1128 -8.73 -28.38 -25.07
CA SER A 1128 -10.11 -28.80 -24.76
C SER A 1128 -10.19 -30.16 -24.03
N SER A 1129 -9.50 -30.29 -22.89
CA SER A 1129 -9.49 -31.51 -22.08
C SER A 1129 -10.62 -31.55 -21.05
N HIS A 1130 -11.67 -32.34 -21.33
CA HIS A 1130 -12.77 -32.61 -20.39
C HIS A 1130 -12.42 -33.61 -19.25
N SER A 1131 -11.17 -34.02 -19.12
CA SER A 1131 -10.72 -35.01 -18.13
C SER A 1131 -10.41 -34.40 -16.75
N GLN A 1132 -10.90 -35.03 -15.69
CA GLN A 1132 -10.59 -34.63 -14.30
C GLN A 1132 -9.18 -35.03 -13.84
N SER A 1133 -8.44 -35.80 -14.64
CA SER A 1133 -7.14 -36.39 -14.28
C SER A 1133 -6.06 -36.00 -15.31
N PRO A 1134 -4.78 -35.85 -14.89
CA PRO A 1134 -3.71 -35.33 -15.75
C PRO A 1134 -3.30 -36.26 -16.88
N THR A 1135 -2.88 -35.65 -17.99
CA THR A 1135 -2.27 -36.31 -19.17
C THR A 1135 -0.75 -36.19 -19.18
N SER A 1136 -0.18 -35.23 -18.46
CA SER A 1136 1.23 -35.21 -18.05
C SER A 1136 1.41 -34.60 -16.66
N ILE A 1137 2.48 -35.00 -15.96
CA ILE A 1137 2.91 -34.43 -14.67
C ILE A 1137 4.40 -34.11 -14.80
N LYS A 1138 4.81 -32.86 -14.53
CA LYS A 1138 6.20 -32.40 -14.72
C LYS A 1138 6.66 -31.50 -13.57
N LEU A 1139 7.96 -31.58 -13.24
CA LEU A 1139 8.62 -30.59 -12.39
C LEU A 1139 8.94 -29.33 -13.19
N ALA A 1140 8.79 -28.17 -12.56
CA ALA A 1140 9.27 -26.90 -13.07
C ALA A 1140 10.80 -26.88 -13.21
N VAL A 1141 11.30 -26.23 -14.27
CA VAL A 1141 12.73 -26.04 -14.48
C VAL A 1141 13.20 -24.82 -13.68
N ALA A 1142 14.26 -24.99 -12.88
CA ALA A 1142 14.85 -23.89 -12.12
C ALA A 1142 15.48 -22.81 -13.05
N PRO A 1143 15.21 -21.52 -12.84
CA PRO A 1143 15.76 -20.46 -13.69
C PRO A 1143 17.29 -20.32 -13.60
N THR A 1144 17.97 -20.36 -14.75
CA THR A 1144 19.44 -20.33 -14.83
C THR A 1144 20.05 -18.92 -14.83
N TYR A 1145 19.27 -17.87 -14.60
CA TYR A 1145 19.71 -16.47 -14.66
C TYR A 1145 20.05 -15.85 -13.28
N PHE A 1146 19.90 -16.62 -12.20
CA PHE A 1146 20.34 -16.24 -10.84
C PHE A 1146 21.61 -17.02 -10.47
N PRO A 1147 22.82 -16.51 -10.75
CA PRO A 1147 24.07 -17.28 -10.62
C PRO A 1147 24.43 -17.66 -9.18
N GLU A 1148 23.96 -16.88 -8.20
CA GLU A 1148 24.18 -17.14 -6.77
C GLU A 1148 23.28 -18.27 -6.22
N TRP A 1149 22.24 -18.67 -6.96
CA TRP A 1149 21.25 -19.65 -6.52
C TRP A 1149 21.52 -21.05 -7.07
N LYS A 1150 22.46 -21.76 -6.42
CA LYS A 1150 22.73 -23.18 -6.73
C LYS A 1150 21.54 -24.10 -6.41
N ASN A 1151 20.81 -23.82 -5.32
CA ASN A 1151 19.71 -24.65 -4.82
C ASN A 1151 18.46 -23.80 -4.56
N PHE A 1152 17.31 -24.24 -5.05
CA PHE A 1152 16.04 -23.50 -5.00
C PHE A 1152 15.13 -23.87 -3.81
N ASP A 1153 15.68 -24.50 -2.76
CA ASP A 1153 14.87 -24.91 -1.60
C ASP A 1153 14.35 -23.72 -0.78
N GLU A 1154 15.01 -22.55 -0.88
CA GLU A 1154 14.61 -21.27 -0.29
C GLU A 1154 13.99 -20.32 -1.33
N ALA A 1155 13.40 -20.85 -2.41
CA ALA A 1155 12.78 -20.06 -3.48
C ALA A 1155 11.71 -19.06 -3.00
N VAL A 1156 11.07 -19.30 -1.85
CA VAL A 1156 10.19 -18.32 -1.17
C VAL A 1156 10.88 -16.97 -0.94
N PHE A 1157 12.19 -16.96 -0.66
CA PHE A 1157 12.97 -15.76 -0.38
C PHE A 1157 13.58 -15.11 -1.64
N LEU A 1158 13.94 -15.91 -2.65
CA LEU A 1158 14.26 -15.41 -3.99
C LEU A 1158 13.05 -14.70 -4.60
N GLY A 1159 11.88 -15.34 -4.50
CA GLY A 1159 10.59 -14.79 -4.92
C GLY A 1159 10.25 -13.48 -4.23
N ALA A 1160 10.56 -13.37 -2.93
CA ALA A 1160 10.35 -12.15 -2.17
C ALA A 1160 11.19 -10.98 -2.69
N GLN A 1161 12.44 -11.23 -3.09
CA GLN A 1161 13.32 -10.21 -3.70
C GLN A 1161 12.84 -9.80 -5.10
N VAL A 1162 12.41 -10.75 -5.93
CA VAL A 1162 11.82 -10.48 -7.25
C VAL A 1162 10.54 -9.66 -7.11
N ALA A 1163 9.60 -10.11 -6.27
CA ALA A 1163 8.33 -9.44 -6.04
C ALA A 1163 8.53 -8.05 -5.42
N ALA A 1164 9.42 -7.91 -4.43
CA ALA A 1164 9.74 -6.61 -3.83
C ALA A 1164 10.30 -5.61 -4.85
N LYS A 1165 11.18 -6.06 -5.77
CA LYS A 1165 11.70 -5.19 -6.84
C LYS A 1165 10.60 -4.76 -7.81
N VAL A 1166 9.72 -5.68 -8.20
CA VAL A 1166 8.55 -5.35 -9.04
C VAL A 1166 7.62 -4.36 -8.32
N ILE A 1167 7.20 -4.67 -7.10
CA ILE A 1167 6.14 -3.96 -6.36
C ILE A 1167 6.60 -2.58 -5.88
N PHE A 1168 7.78 -2.47 -5.25
CA PHE A 1168 8.24 -1.22 -4.61
C PHE A 1168 9.08 -0.32 -5.53
N VAL A 1169 9.70 -0.85 -6.58
CA VAL A 1169 10.63 -0.09 -7.44
C VAL A 1169 10.06 0.15 -8.84
N VAL A 1170 9.43 -0.86 -9.45
CA VAL A 1170 8.94 -0.80 -10.84
C VAL A 1170 7.48 -0.36 -10.94
N ASP A 1171 6.59 -0.94 -10.12
CA ASP A 1171 5.14 -0.68 -10.14
C ASP A 1171 4.72 0.55 -9.33
N GLN A 1172 5.44 0.83 -8.23
CA GLN A 1172 5.29 2.04 -7.41
C GLN A 1172 3.86 2.25 -6.85
N GLY A 1173 3.05 1.18 -6.79
CA GLY A 1173 1.68 1.19 -6.29
C GLY A 1173 0.59 1.17 -7.37
N ALA A 1174 0.96 1.28 -8.66
CA ALA A 1174 0.01 1.31 -9.77
C ALA A 1174 -0.90 0.06 -9.85
N SER A 1175 -0.40 -1.11 -9.46
CA SER A 1175 -1.15 -2.37 -9.40
C SER A 1175 -1.93 -2.59 -8.09
N LYS A 1176 -1.85 -1.68 -7.12
CA LYS A 1176 -2.15 -1.93 -5.70
C LYS A 1176 -1.32 -3.09 -5.11
N GLY A 1177 -0.02 -3.12 -5.36
CA GLY A 1177 0.88 -4.18 -4.85
C GLY A 1177 1.30 -4.06 -3.37
N PHE A 1178 1.04 -2.93 -2.71
CA PHE A 1178 1.34 -2.70 -1.29
C PHE A 1178 0.31 -1.76 -0.65
N LEU A 1179 0.24 -1.74 0.69
CA LEU A 1179 -0.46 -0.73 1.47
C LEU A 1179 0.49 0.42 1.78
N SER A 1180 0.11 1.66 1.49
CA SER A 1180 0.86 2.86 1.93
C SER A 1180 0.45 3.29 3.34
N ARG A 1181 1.30 4.11 3.96
CA ARG A 1181 1.01 4.78 5.23
C ARG A 1181 -0.22 5.70 5.16
N VAL A 1182 -0.53 6.25 3.99
CA VAL A 1182 -1.70 7.11 3.75
C VAL A 1182 -2.97 6.26 3.78
N GLU A 1183 -3.05 5.23 2.93
CA GLU A 1183 -4.19 4.30 2.88
C GLU A 1183 -4.42 3.60 4.22
N PHE A 1184 -3.35 3.25 4.97
CA PHE A 1184 -3.50 2.71 6.33
C PHE A 1184 -4.15 3.71 7.31
N ASN A 1185 -3.88 5.01 7.17
CA ASN A 1185 -4.49 6.03 8.02
C ASN A 1185 -5.95 6.32 7.60
N GLU A 1186 -6.27 6.23 6.30
CA GLU A 1186 -7.61 6.51 5.75
C GLU A 1186 -8.58 5.32 5.86
N GLU A 1187 -8.11 4.11 5.56
CA GLU A 1187 -8.91 2.88 5.46
C GLU A 1187 -8.65 1.89 6.64
N GLY A 1188 -7.65 2.16 7.49
CA GLY A 1188 -7.31 1.34 8.66
C GLY A 1188 -6.55 0.03 8.34
N PRO A 1189 -6.40 -0.89 9.32
CA PRO A 1189 -5.69 -2.15 9.11
C PRO A 1189 -6.39 -3.12 8.16
N THR A 1190 -7.71 -2.98 7.97
CA THR A 1190 -8.52 -3.78 7.02
C THR A 1190 -8.21 -3.48 5.55
N ALA A 1191 -7.61 -2.31 5.27
CA ALA A 1191 -7.17 -1.90 3.94
C ALA A 1191 -6.23 -2.92 3.27
N ILE A 1192 -5.47 -3.68 4.06
CA ILE A 1192 -4.51 -4.68 3.56
C ILE A 1192 -5.18 -5.75 2.68
N HIS A 1193 -6.48 -6.04 2.88
CA HIS A 1193 -7.22 -7.01 2.07
C HIS A 1193 -7.63 -6.51 0.68
N GLN A 1194 -7.48 -5.20 0.40
CA GLN A 1194 -7.81 -4.58 -0.89
C GLN A 1194 -6.62 -4.52 -1.86
N ILE A 1195 -5.52 -5.18 -1.50
CA ILE A 1195 -4.21 -5.13 -2.15
C ILE A 1195 -3.89 -6.50 -2.75
N GLY A 1196 -3.27 -6.47 -3.92
CA GLY A 1196 -3.01 -7.68 -4.71
C GLY A 1196 -2.06 -8.64 -4.00
N LEU A 1197 -2.16 -9.92 -4.34
CA LEU A 1197 -1.27 -11.02 -3.92
C LEU A 1197 -1.46 -11.57 -2.48
N LEU A 1198 -2.58 -11.24 -1.82
CA LEU A 1198 -3.07 -11.94 -0.61
C LEU A 1198 -4.12 -13.03 -0.88
N TYR A 1199 -4.68 -13.08 -2.09
CA TYR A 1199 -5.76 -13.97 -2.52
C TYR A 1199 -5.49 -14.53 -3.92
#